data_AF-A0A968SN61-F1
#
_entry.id   AF-A0A968SN61-F1
#
_cell.length_a   1.000
_cell.length_b   1.000
_cell.length_c   1.000
_cell.angle_alpha   90.00
_cell.angle_beta   90.00
_cell.angle_gamma   90.00
#
_symmetry.space_group_name_H-M   'P 1'
#
loop_
_entity.id
_entity.type
_entity.pdbx_description
1 polymer ?
#
loop_
_entity_poly.entity_id
_entity_poly.type
_entity_poly.pdbx_seq_one_letter_code
_entity_poly.pdbx_strand_id
1 'polypeptide(L)'
;IPYRLPPPPCRGNCGSTIGDPHYTTLDGLYYDFQGAGEYTLIRSTDGQFVVQTRMQPWRASSSATVNTGVATQVGSQRINVLLPNVLAIDGAVVEGTSLDLTLDGGRLTRSGNAISIFWDTGDFISVSIPGDHINVRAQPDPLRAGQVSGLLGNFNGDPMDDISTADGVVLNQPIKIDELYGVYSESWRITQAESLFDYGPGEFTDTFTDPNFPTNPRTPEQLFTENPQAAVQAHATCQAQGITDPILLEACKLDVLVTGDPGFATGFVDETVAVIPEIAAVVEGSLPLDTMDPILVSALRRATGIQSSPIFPSDLANIRSLSTTNSGAVELTGVSSLRGLETADLSSLESLVITRSSLTDFSGLPNELPSLRGLSIYNNSLASLSGLPVELPSLISLQINGNRNLTNLLGLPVELPNLQYLSVSGLSESVLNLSGLPAELPRLESLYVSGFVNSLIGLPSQLNSLQTLLVVNSNLTSLSGLPIGLPNLDYFEIRSNGFLTDLSGFPGEAPNLRSLSISSNPSLLTLSGLPTRLPRLTGFSISGNGGLGNLSGMPTELPFLRDLFVSGNLNDLSGLGNSLPNLVKLTLTGNINSLSGLPELPNLTTLNIETASLLTNLLGLPSELPSLTSASINRNRNLTSLSGLPSALPNLISLSLFQNSNLNSLEGLSQVPQLNTLNVFPNLPLCPVKDQLPEKFLEGISCP
;
A
#
# COMPACT_ATOMS: atom_id res chain seq x y z
N ILE A 1 40.65 -21.91 28.26
CA ILE A 1 40.63 -22.73 27.03
C ILE A 1 39.59 -22.07 26.13
N PRO A 2 39.97 -21.55 24.96
CA PRO A 2 39.16 -20.61 24.19
C PRO A 2 37.99 -21.35 23.54
N TYR A 3 36.78 -20.86 23.81
CA TYR A 3 35.54 -21.33 23.21
C TYR A 3 35.54 -20.97 21.73
N ARG A 4 35.63 -21.99 20.88
CA ARG A 4 35.28 -21.90 19.46
C ARG A 4 33.78 -22.22 19.39
N LEU A 5 32.99 -21.26 18.96
CA LEU A 5 31.57 -21.43 18.68
C LEU A 5 31.40 -21.67 17.17
N PRO A 6 30.56 -22.64 16.74
CA PRO A 6 30.07 -22.73 15.37
C PRO A 6 28.96 -21.68 15.09
N PRO A 7 28.74 -21.29 13.82
CA PRO A 7 27.72 -20.33 13.41
C PRO A 7 26.30 -20.94 13.30
N PRO A 8 25.21 -20.17 13.55
CA PRO A 8 23.81 -20.64 13.45
C PRO A 8 23.34 -20.99 12.02
N PRO A 9 22.28 -21.81 11.85
CA PRO A 9 21.59 -21.98 10.57
C PRO A 9 20.87 -20.68 10.14
N CYS A 10 20.90 -20.39 8.84
CA CYS A 10 20.33 -19.19 8.25
C CYS A 10 18.80 -19.20 8.27
N ARG A 11 18.20 -18.36 9.13
CA ARG A 11 16.75 -18.10 9.17
C ARG A 11 16.51 -16.61 8.91
N GLY A 12 16.47 -16.24 7.62
CA GLY A 12 16.24 -14.88 7.12
C GLY A 12 17.52 -14.04 6.99
N ASN A 13 17.66 -13.35 5.85
CA ASN A 13 18.73 -12.41 5.49
C ASN A 13 20.16 -12.97 5.49
N CYS A 14 20.35 -14.27 5.34
CA CYS A 14 21.69 -14.83 5.11
C CYS A 14 21.62 -16.14 4.32
N GLY A 15 22.70 -16.43 3.60
CA GLY A 15 22.93 -17.70 2.93
C GLY A 15 24.20 -18.36 3.47
N SER A 16 24.31 -19.67 3.32
CA SER A 16 25.44 -20.44 3.86
C SER A 16 25.82 -21.64 2.99
N THR A 17 27.09 -22.02 3.09
CA THR A 17 27.63 -23.29 2.62
C THR A 17 28.35 -23.97 3.79
N ILE A 18 27.91 -25.18 4.16
CA ILE A 18 28.33 -25.92 5.36
C ILE A 18 28.62 -27.38 4.98
N GLY A 19 29.66 -27.99 5.57
CA GLY A 19 29.99 -29.40 5.35
C GLY A 19 30.62 -29.68 3.99
N ASP A 20 30.26 -30.79 3.34
CA ASP A 20 30.58 -31.07 1.92
C ASP A 20 29.40 -30.69 1.02
N PRO A 21 29.50 -29.61 0.26
CA PRO A 21 28.84 -28.41 0.76
C PRO A 21 27.33 -28.45 0.54
N HIS A 22 26.61 -28.34 1.65
CA HIS A 22 25.19 -28.06 1.69
C HIS A 22 24.96 -26.56 1.61
N TYR A 23 24.11 -26.12 0.69
CA TYR A 23 23.79 -24.72 0.49
C TYR A 23 22.43 -24.39 1.09
N THR A 24 22.35 -23.24 1.75
CA THR A 24 21.10 -22.54 2.04
C THR A 24 21.20 -21.17 1.38
N THR A 25 20.30 -20.87 0.46
CA THR A 25 20.25 -19.58 -0.25
C THR A 25 19.74 -18.47 0.67
N LEU A 26 19.85 -17.24 0.21
CA LEU A 26 19.47 -16.02 0.94
C LEU A 26 17.98 -15.98 1.29
N ASP A 27 17.13 -16.59 0.45
CA ASP A 27 15.68 -16.68 0.65
C ASP A 27 15.25 -18.03 1.26
N GLY A 28 16.23 -18.88 1.62
CA GLY A 28 16.04 -20.07 2.44
C GLY A 28 15.84 -21.38 1.67
N LEU A 29 16.14 -21.42 0.37
CA LEU A 29 16.18 -22.67 -0.40
C LEU A 29 17.40 -23.50 0.00
N TYR A 30 17.17 -24.77 0.35
CA TYR A 30 18.22 -25.74 0.63
C TYR A 30 18.52 -26.61 -0.59
N TYR A 31 19.80 -26.78 -0.94
CA TYR A 31 20.23 -27.72 -1.99
C TYR A 31 21.68 -28.18 -1.81
N ASP A 32 22.01 -29.36 -2.33
CA ASP A 32 23.36 -29.92 -2.31
C ASP A 32 24.07 -29.62 -3.64
N PHE A 33 25.33 -29.19 -3.58
CA PHE A 33 26.13 -28.90 -4.77
C PHE A 33 27.56 -29.40 -4.59
N GLN A 34 27.98 -30.36 -5.40
CA GLN A 34 29.28 -31.04 -5.29
C GLN A 34 30.22 -30.75 -6.48
N GLY A 35 30.15 -29.57 -7.09
CA GLY A 35 31.00 -29.21 -8.23
C GLY A 35 32.47 -28.99 -7.85
N ALA A 36 33.42 -29.49 -8.64
CA ALA A 36 34.84 -29.20 -8.42
C ALA A 36 35.28 -27.97 -9.22
N GLY A 37 35.84 -26.97 -8.53
CA GLY A 37 36.38 -25.74 -9.12
C GLY A 37 36.12 -24.51 -8.27
N GLU A 38 36.23 -23.34 -8.90
CA GLU A 38 36.02 -22.05 -8.25
C GLU A 38 34.74 -21.39 -8.78
N TYR A 39 33.93 -20.83 -7.87
CA TYR A 39 32.58 -20.37 -8.17
C TYR A 39 32.29 -19.01 -7.53
N THR A 40 31.38 -18.25 -8.15
CA THR A 40 30.79 -17.07 -7.54
C THR A 40 29.76 -17.50 -6.50
N LEU A 41 30.09 -17.35 -5.21
CA LEU A 41 29.18 -17.66 -4.11
C LEU A 41 28.06 -16.60 -4.04
N ILE A 42 28.43 -15.33 -4.10
CA ILE A 42 27.52 -14.18 -4.19
C ILE A 42 28.24 -13.00 -4.84
N ARG A 43 27.54 -12.25 -5.70
CA ARG A 43 27.98 -10.95 -6.25
C ARG A 43 26.82 -9.95 -6.27
N SER A 44 27.09 -8.70 -5.94
CA SER A 44 26.17 -7.58 -6.12
C SER A 44 26.22 -7.01 -7.54
N THR A 45 25.13 -6.41 -8.01
CA THR A 45 25.03 -5.78 -9.34
C THR A 45 25.97 -4.59 -9.54
N ASP A 46 26.31 -3.89 -8.45
CA ASP A 46 27.27 -2.78 -8.42
C ASP A 46 28.74 -3.24 -8.27
N GLY A 47 28.97 -4.55 -8.13
CA GLY A 47 30.29 -5.15 -7.94
C GLY A 47 30.99 -4.81 -6.61
N GLN A 48 30.30 -4.16 -5.66
CA GLN A 48 30.88 -3.76 -4.38
C GLN A 48 30.95 -4.90 -3.35
N PHE A 49 30.14 -5.95 -3.52
CA PHE A 49 30.14 -7.13 -2.68
C PHE A 49 30.28 -8.39 -3.53
N VAL A 50 31.44 -9.03 -3.48
CA VAL A 50 31.75 -10.23 -4.28
C VAL A 50 32.47 -11.25 -3.41
N VAL A 51 31.95 -12.47 -3.36
CA VAL A 51 32.53 -13.59 -2.62
C VAL A 51 32.63 -14.79 -3.54
N GLN A 52 33.80 -15.40 -3.59
CA GLN A 52 34.09 -16.59 -4.37
C GLN A 52 34.47 -17.74 -3.43
N THR A 53 34.11 -18.96 -3.81
CA THR A 53 34.46 -20.18 -3.09
C THR A 53 35.24 -21.13 -3.99
N ARG A 54 36.19 -21.88 -3.41
CA ARG A 54 36.96 -22.94 -4.08
C ARG A 54 36.56 -24.29 -3.50
N MET A 55 36.06 -25.17 -4.34
CA MET A 55 35.61 -26.51 -4.01
C MET A 55 36.55 -27.56 -4.63
N GLN A 56 37.07 -28.48 -3.84
CA GLN A 56 37.96 -29.55 -4.31
C GLN A 56 37.44 -30.92 -3.90
N PRO A 57 37.67 -31.98 -4.70
CA PRO A 57 37.33 -33.34 -4.33
C PRO A 57 37.88 -33.72 -2.96
N TRP A 58 37.04 -34.33 -2.14
CA TRP A 58 37.45 -34.83 -0.83
C TRP A 58 38.34 -36.07 -0.99
N ARG A 59 39.67 -35.87 -0.87
CA ARG A 59 40.67 -36.95 -1.00
C ARG A 59 40.51 -37.72 -2.31
N ALA A 60 40.10 -38.99 -2.23
CA ALA A 60 39.87 -39.86 -3.39
C ALA A 60 38.37 -40.04 -3.72
N SER A 61 37.48 -39.26 -3.09
CA SER A 61 36.05 -39.30 -3.38
C SER A 61 35.78 -38.84 -4.81
N SER A 62 34.89 -39.56 -5.50
CA SER A 62 34.42 -39.20 -6.83
C SER A 62 33.07 -38.46 -6.81
N SER A 63 32.52 -38.21 -5.61
CA SER A 63 31.16 -37.67 -5.44
C SER A 63 31.03 -36.54 -4.42
N ALA A 64 32.05 -36.31 -3.60
CA ALA A 64 32.05 -35.28 -2.56
C ALA A 64 33.18 -34.28 -2.77
N THR A 65 32.85 -33.00 -2.63
CA THR A 65 33.80 -31.89 -2.58
C THR A 65 33.74 -31.20 -1.23
N VAL A 66 34.79 -30.46 -0.87
CA VAL A 66 34.76 -29.55 0.27
C VAL A 66 35.22 -28.16 -0.15
N ASN A 67 34.73 -27.13 0.53
CA ASN A 67 35.31 -25.80 0.38
C ASN A 67 36.73 -25.80 0.98
N THR A 68 37.69 -25.36 0.19
CA THR A 68 39.12 -25.29 0.53
C THR A 68 39.66 -23.86 0.51
N GLY A 69 38.90 -22.93 -0.06
CA GLY A 69 39.26 -21.51 -0.11
C GLY A 69 38.05 -20.59 -0.27
N VAL A 70 38.18 -19.38 0.26
CA VAL A 70 37.24 -18.26 0.09
C VAL A 70 38.04 -17.03 -0.32
N ALA A 71 37.60 -16.35 -1.36
CA ALA A 71 38.21 -15.10 -1.82
C ALA A 71 37.16 -13.99 -1.92
N THR A 72 37.53 -12.78 -1.52
CA THR A 72 36.65 -11.61 -1.56
C THR A 72 37.44 -10.32 -1.70
N GLN A 73 36.75 -9.21 -1.95
CA GLN A 73 37.35 -7.88 -2.07
C GLN A 73 36.61 -6.88 -1.17
N VAL A 74 37.35 -6.19 -0.32
CA VAL A 74 36.87 -5.09 0.54
C VAL A 74 37.62 -3.84 0.13
N GLY A 75 36.90 -2.89 -0.49
CA GLY A 75 37.50 -1.73 -1.16
C GLY A 75 38.65 -2.11 -2.09
N SER A 76 39.85 -1.62 -1.80
CA SER A 76 41.04 -1.90 -2.60
C SER A 76 41.75 -3.22 -2.27
N GLN A 77 41.34 -3.91 -1.20
CA GLN A 77 42.07 -5.04 -0.63
C GLN A 77 41.41 -6.37 -0.96
N ARG A 78 42.22 -7.32 -1.45
CA ARG A 78 41.81 -8.69 -1.75
C ARG A 78 42.12 -9.62 -0.59
N ILE A 79 41.12 -10.36 -0.14
CA ILE A 79 41.23 -11.21 1.05
C ILE A 79 41.03 -12.65 0.64
N ASN A 80 41.98 -13.50 1.02
CA ASN A 80 41.96 -14.94 0.78
C ASN A 80 42.00 -15.69 2.12
N VAL A 81 41.04 -16.58 2.33
CA VAL A 81 41.02 -17.54 3.45
C VAL A 81 41.15 -18.94 2.87
N LEU A 82 42.27 -19.61 3.10
CA LEU A 82 42.62 -20.90 2.49
C LEU A 82 42.92 -21.94 3.56
N LEU A 83 42.68 -23.22 3.27
CA LEU A 83 43.17 -24.30 4.12
C LEU A 83 44.72 -24.34 4.18
N PRO A 84 45.32 -24.78 5.30
CA PRO A 84 44.67 -25.30 6.51
C PRO A 84 44.19 -24.23 7.52
N ASN A 85 44.61 -22.96 7.40
CA ASN A 85 44.09 -21.78 8.15
C ASN A 85 44.88 -20.52 7.75
N VAL A 86 45.10 -20.32 6.45
CA VAL A 86 45.86 -19.20 5.89
C VAL A 86 44.91 -18.04 5.65
N LEU A 87 45.22 -16.88 6.24
CA LEU A 87 44.60 -15.60 5.89
C LEU A 87 45.65 -14.79 5.12
N ALA A 88 45.33 -14.37 3.91
CA ALA A 88 46.18 -13.49 3.11
C ALA A 88 45.41 -12.23 2.70
N ILE A 89 46.10 -11.09 2.70
CA ILE A 89 45.61 -9.81 2.19
C ILE A 89 46.58 -9.37 1.10
N ASP A 90 46.06 -9.15 -0.11
CA ASP A 90 46.82 -8.78 -1.32
C ASP A 90 48.00 -9.73 -1.59
N GLY A 91 47.80 -11.04 -1.43
CA GLY A 91 48.82 -12.07 -1.61
C GLY A 91 49.84 -12.20 -0.48
N ALA A 92 49.80 -11.34 0.54
CA ALA A 92 50.66 -11.42 1.71
C ALA A 92 49.95 -12.15 2.87
N VAL A 93 50.59 -13.20 3.40
CA VAL A 93 50.06 -13.93 4.56
C VAL A 93 50.06 -13.04 5.80
N VAL A 94 48.92 -13.00 6.48
CA VAL A 94 48.71 -12.27 7.73
C VAL A 94 48.85 -13.23 8.91
N GLU A 95 49.90 -13.02 9.70
CA GLU A 95 50.20 -13.80 10.89
C GLU A 95 49.27 -13.46 12.06
N GLY A 96 48.96 -14.47 12.88
CA GLY A 96 48.20 -14.31 14.13
C GLY A 96 46.79 -14.89 14.09
N THR A 97 46.36 -15.48 15.21
CA THR A 97 45.05 -16.13 15.38
C THR A 97 44.04 -15.27 16.12
N SER A 98 44.39 -14.06 16.53
CA SER A 98 43.48 -13.07 17.10
C SER A 98 43.82 -11.73 16.46
N LEU A 99 42.97 -11.30 15.55
CA LEU A 99 43.19 -10.11 14.73
C LEU A 99 41.94 -9.25 14.70
N ASP A 100 42.17 -7.95 14.58
CA ASP A 100 41.14 -6.94 14.41
C ASP A 100 41.75 -5.83 13.55
N LEU A 101 41.42 -5.85 12.26
CA LEU A 101 42.03 -5.03 11.22
C LEU A 101 40.97 -4.15 10.60
N THR A 102 41.24 -2.84 10.57
CA THR A 102 40.49 -1.91 9.72
C THR A 102 40.98 -2.05 8.28
N LEU A 103 40.03 -2.17 7.36
CA LEU A 103 40.25 -2.26 5.93
C LEU A 103 39.81 -0.96 5.25
N ASP A 104 40.28 -0.74 4.03
CA ASP A 104 39.75 0.32 3.18
C ASP A 104 38.36 -0.10 2.69
N GLY A 105 37.30 0.44 3.30
CA GLY A 105 35.90 0.06 3.00
C GLY A 105 35.31 -1.03 3.91
N GLY A 106 35.94 -1.34 5.05
CA GLY A 106 35.38 -2.30 5.99
C GLY A 106 36.29 -2.68 7.17
N ARG A 107 36.04 -3.87 7.73
CA ARG A 107 36.78 -4.42 8.88
C ARG A 107 36.88 -5.94 8.79
N LEU A 108 38.01 -6.48 9.21
CA LEU A 108 38.21 -7.92 9.36
C LEU A 108 38.57 -8.25 10.81
N THR A 109 37.93 -9.27 11.36
CA THR A 109 38.29 -9.84 12.65
C THR A 109 38.60 -11.33 12.51
N ARG A 110 39.55 -11.83 13.29
CA ARG A 110 39.90 -13.25 13.36
C ARG A 110 39.92 -13.70 14.80
N SER A 111 39.32 -14.85 15.07
CA SER A 111 39.39 -15.57 16.34
C SER A 111 39.61 -17.06 16.09
N GLY A 112 40.86 -17.50 16.19
CA GLY A 112 41.29 -18.87 15.92
C GLY A 112 41.03 -19.28 14.46
N ASN A 113 40.01 -20.10 14.27
CA ASN A 113 39.57 -20.64 12.97
C ASN A 113 38.31 -19.93 12.45
N ALA A 114 37.84 -18.87 13.12
CA ALA A 114 36.74 -18.04 12.66
C ALA A 114 37.28 -16.69 12.15
N ILE A 115 36.89 -16.32 10.94
CA ILE A 115 37.21 -15.05 10.29
C ILE A 115 35.88 -14.37 9.96
N SER A 116 35.73 -13.10 10.36
CA SER A 116 34.54 -12.30 10.07
C SER A 116 34.96 -11.04 9.32
N ILE A 117 34.31 -10.77 8.19
CA ILE A 117 34.62 -9.65 7.30
C ILE A 117 33.35 -8.82 7.15
N PHE A 118 33.48 -7.52 7.39
CA PHE A 118 32.41 -6.54 7.36
C PHE A 118 32.74 -5.49 6.31
N TRP A 119 31.77 -5.13 5.48
CA TRP A 119 31.86 -3.99 4.57
C TRP A 119 31.16 -2.78 5.19
N ASP A 120 31.64 -1.57 4.87
CA ASP A 120 30.99 -0.33 5.29
C ASP A 120 29.58 -0.15 4.69
N THR A 121 29.29 -0.90 3.62
CA THR A 121 27.97 -0.98 2.98
C THR A 121 26.94 -1.75 3.79
N GLY A 122 27.34 -2.44 4.86
CA GLY A 122 26.47 -3.30 5.69
C GLY A 122 26.53 -4.79 5.33
N ASP A 123 27.24 -5.15 4.27
CA ASP A 123 27.47 -6.56 3.89
C ASP A 123 28.41 -7.26 4.89
N PHE A 124 28.22 -8.57 5.06
CA PHE A 124 28.95 -9.37 6.04
C PHE A 124 29.21 -10.79 5.52
N ILE A 125 30.41 -11.31 5.79
CA ILE A 125 30.67 -12.75 5.72
C ILE A 125 31.35 -13.27 6.99
N SER A 126 31.01 -14.51 7.36
CA SER A 126 31.68 -15.30 8.37
C SER A 126 32.24 -16.57 7.72
N VAL A 127 33.51 -16.83 7.95
CA VAL A 127 34.23 -18.01 7.48
C VAL A 127 34.70 -18.80 8.69
N SER A 128 34.38 -20.08 8.77
CA SER A 128 34.88 -20.97 9.82
C SER A 128 35.62 -22.17 9.23
N ILE A 129 36.66 -22.63 9.93
CA ILE A 129 37.50 -23.76 9.49
C ILE A 129 37.42 -24.90 10.52
N PRO A 130 36.33 -25.70 10.51
CA PRO A 130 36.21 -26.89 11.32
C PRO A 130 37.03 -28.05 10.71
N GLY A 131 38.30 -28.16 11.11
CA GLY A 131 39.18 -29.22 10.61
C GLY A 131 39.76 -28.90 9.23
N ASP A 132 39.42 -29.69 8.22
CA ASP A 132 39.97 -29.69 6.86
C ASP A 132 38.95 -29.31 5.78
N HIS A 133 37.93 -28.54 6.14
CA HIS A 133 37.03 -27.84 5.23
C HIS A 133 36.69 -26.43 5.75
N ILE A 134 36.07 -25.63 4.88
CA ILE A 134 35.65 -24.27 5.18
C ILE A 134 34.12 -24.14 5.11
N ASN A 135 33.51 -23.55 6.12
CA ASN A 135 32.12 -23.11 6.06
C ASN A 135 32.06 -21.61 5.84
N VAL A 136 31.11 -21.16 5.03
CA VAL A 136 30.89 -19.74 4.74
C VAL A 136 29.45 -19.38 5.01
N ARG A 137 29.23 -18.28 5.71
CA ARG A 137 27.95 -17.62 5.84
C ARG A 137 28.07 -16.22 5.27
N ALA A 138 27.16 -15.85 4.38
CA ALA A 138 27.09 -14.52 3.81
C ALA A 138 25.75 -13.86 4.16
N GLN A 139 25.81 -12.59 4.48
CA GLN A 139 24.68 -11.74 4.79
C GLN A 139 24.87 -10.43 4.02
N PRO A 140 24.25 -10.29 2.84
CA PRO A 140 24.25 -9.02 2.14
C PRO A 140 23.47 -7.97 2.94
N ASP A 141 23.77 -6.70 2.71
CA ASP A 141 22.97 -5.60 3.24
C ASP A 141 21.50 -5.74 2.76
N PRO A 142 20.49 -5.54 3.62
CA PRO A 142 19.09 -5.64 3.23
C PRO A 142 18.67 -4.76 2.03
N LEU A 143 19.37 -3.66 1.77
CA LEU A 143 19.16 -2.80 0.60
C LEU A 143 19.56 -3.47 -0.71
N ARG A 144 20.33 -4.56 -0.67
CA ARG A 144 20.71 -5.36 -1.83
C ARG A 144 19.70 -6.46 -2.17
N ALA A 145 18.51 -6.45 -1.56
CA ALA A 145 17.44 -7.37 -1.93
C ALA A 145 17.13 -7.28 -3.44
N GLY A 146 17.18 -8.42 -4.13
CA GLY A 146 17.06 -8.50 -5.60
C GLY A 146 18.21 -7.88 -6.39
N GLN A 147 19.30 -7.46 -5.74
CA GLN A 147 20.48 -6.83 -6.34
C GLN A 147 21.75 -7.67 -6.15
N VAL A 148 21.61 -8.91 -5.72
CA VAL A 148 22.68 -9.90 -5.66
C VAL A 148 22.33 -11.10 -6.52
N SER A 149 23.33 -11.90 -6.86
CA SER A 149 23.17 -13.15 -7.59
C SER A 149 24.36 -14.06 -7.30
N GLY A 150 24.22 -15.38 -7.45
CA GLY A 150 25.28 -16.35 -7.21
C GLY A 150 24.71 -17.68 -6.75
N LEU A 151 25.58 -18.58 -6.29
CA LEU A 151 25.15 -19.85 -5.70
C LEU A 151 24.24 -19.68 -4.47
N LEU A 152 24.23 -18.51 -3.84
CA LEU A 152 23.33 -18.18 -2.72
C LEU A 152 22.02 -17.50 -3.14
N GLY A 153 21.70 -17.39 -4.43
CA GLY A 153 20.43 -16.82 -4.89
C GLY A 153 20.42 -15.30 -5.04
N ASN A 154 19.23 -14.71 -5.17
CA ASN A 154 19.07 -13.30 -5.55
C ASN A 154 18.59 -12.37 -4.42
N PHE A 155 18.22 -12.94 -3.26
CA PHE A 155 17.80 -12.23 -2.06
C PHE A 155 16.54 -11.37 -2.25
N ASN A 156 15.58 -11.80 -3.08
CA ASN A 156 14.34 -11.04 -3.33
C ASN A 156 13.16 -11.51 -2.45
N GLY A 157 13.37 -12.55 -1.64
CA GLY A 157 12.38 -13.16 -0.76
C GLY A 157 11.59 -14.31 -1.39
N ASP A 158 11.91 -14.74 -2.61
CA ASP A 158 11.28 -15.87 -3.30
C ASP A 158 12.27 -17.03 -3.51
N PRO A 159 12.25 -18.08 -2.66
CA PRO A 159 13.15 -19.22 -2.80
C PRO A 159 12.94 -20.02 -4.10
N MET A 160 11.86 -19.79 -4.85
CA MET A 160 11.59 -20.51 -6.09
C MET A 160 12.41 -20.01 -7.28
N ASP A 161 13.03 -18.83 -7.19
CA ASP A 161 13.85 -18.25 -8.26
C ASP A 161 15.35 -18.17 -7.96
N ASP A 162 15.76 -18.65 -6.79
CA ASP A 162 17.15 -18.60 -6.32
C ASP A 162 18.12 -19.45 -7.16
N ILE A 163 17.67 -20.55 -7.76
CA ILE A 163 18.48 -21.37 -8.66
C ILE A 163 18.35 -20.79 -10.07
N SER A 164 19.20 -19.82 -10.36
CA SER A 164 19.31 -19.17 -11.67
C SER A 164 20.72 -19.28 -12.22
N THR A 165 20.87 -19.29 -13.54
CA THR A 165 22.19 -19.22 -14.21
C THR A 165 22.77 -17.81 -14.10
N ALA A 166 24.08 -17.65 -14.34
CA ALA A 166 24.75 -16.35 -14.23
C ALA A 166 24.23 -15.24 -15.18
N ASP A 167 23.51 -15.60 -16.25
CA ASP A 167 22.79 -14.70 -17.16
C ASP A 167 21.32 -14.44 -16.75
N GLY A 168 20.89 -14.98 -15.60
CA GLY A 168 19.60 -14.70 -14.98
C GLY A 168 18.47 -15.64 -15.39
N VAL A 169 18.75 -16.79 -16.00
CA VAL A 169 17.71 -17.77 -16.35
C VAL A 169 17.41 -18.66 -15.14
N VAL A 170 16.20 -18.54 -14.61
CA VAL A 170 15.71 -19.38 -13.50
C VAL A 170 15.50 -20.82 -13.98
N LEU A 171 16.03 -21.79 -13.24
CA LEU A 171 15.89 -23.22 -13.52
C LEU A 171 14.66 -23.81 -12.80
N ASN A 172 13.90 -24.62 -13.53
CA ASN A 172 12.67 -25.23 -13.00
C ASN A 172 12.97 -26.18 -11.84
N GLN A 173 12.21 -26.03 -10.76
CA GLN A 173 12.30 -26.90 -9.59
C GLN A 173 11.32 -28.08 -9.67
N PRO A 174 11.69 -29.30 -9.22
CA PRO A 174 13.01 -29.66 -8.71
C PRO A 174 14.06 -29.73 -9.83
N ILE A 175 15.24 -29.17 -9.59
CA ILE A 175 16.32 -29.13 -10.59
C ILE A 175 16.76 -30.55 -10.97
N LYS A 176 16.95 -30.78 -12.28
CA LYS A 176 17.50 -32.06 -12.77
C LYS A 176 19.00 -32.09 -12.54
N ILE A 177 19.50 -33.27 -12.19
CA ILE A 177 20.91 -33.47 -11.86
C ILE A 177 21.87 -33.08 -13.00
N ASP A 178 21.47 -33.35 -14.25
CA ASP A 178 22.23 -32.96 -15.46
C ASP A 178 22.20 -31.44 -15.71
N GLU A 179 21.13 -30.75 -15.29
CA GLU A 179 21.01 -29.28 -15.38
C GLU A 179 21.83 -28.62 -14.26
N LEU A 180 21.87 -29.22 -13.06
CA LEU A 180 22.64 -28.74 -11.90
C LEU A 180 24.16 -28.82 -12.13
N TYR A 181 24.67 -29.98 -12.55
CA TYR A 181 26.10 -30.19 -12.77
C TYR A 181 26.57 -29.85 -14.20
N GLY A 182 25.65 -29.60 -15.12
CA GLY A 182 25.93 -29.05 -16.44
C GLY A 182 25.75 -27.54 -16.47
N VAL A 183 24.56 -27.09 -16.86
CA VAL A 183 24.27 -25.67 -17.17
C VAL A 183 24.48 -24.76 -15.96
N TYR A 184 23.95 -25.12 -14.78
CA TYR A 184 24.04 -24.28 -13.58
C TYR A 184 25.47 -24.14 -13.07
N SER A 185 26.15 -25.27 -12.83
CA SER A 185 27.56 -25.32 -12.40
C SER A 185 28.46 -24.51 -13.34
N GLU A 186 28.40 -24.77 -14.64
CA GLU A 186 29.26 -24.09 -15.61
C GLU A 186 28.96 -22.59 -15.72
N SER A 187 27.71 -22.16 -15.49
CA SER A 187 27.36 -20.74 -15.53
C SER A 187 27.98 -19.93 -14.39
N TRP A 188 28.15 -20.52 -13.21
CA TRP A 188 28.68 -19.83 -12.01
C TRP A 188 30.18 -20.00 -11.78
N ARG A 189 30.82 -20.84 -12.60
CA ARG A 189 32.26 -21.06 -12.56
C ARG A 189 32.99 -19.78 -12.94
N ILE A 190 33.96 -19.37 -12.13
CA ILE A 190 34.74 -18.16 -12.41
C ILE A 190 35.81 -18.43 -13.48
N THR A 191 36.14 -17.40 -14.25
CA THR A 191 37.30 -17.42 -15.14
C THR A 191 38.54 -16.86 -14.44
N GLN A 192 39.73 -17.11 -15.02
CA GLN A 192 40.98 -16.57 -14.48
C GLN A 192 40.98 -15.03 -14.39
N ALA A 193 40.25 -14.35 -15.28
CA ALA A 193 40.16 -12.89 -15.30
C ALA A 193 39.24 -12.34 -14.19
N GLU A 194 38.28 -13.13 -13.73
CA GLU A 194 37.33 -12.76 -12.67
C GLU A 194 37.83 -13.14 -11.27
N SER A 195 38.90 -13.95 -11.20
CA SER A 195 39.34 -14.55 -9.95
C SER A 195 39.91 -13.56 -8.94
N LEU A 196 39.41 -13.67 -7.71
CA LEU A 196 39.93 -13.01 -6.52
C LEU A 196 40.93 -13.91 -5.76
N PHE A 197 41.18 -15.13 -6.23
CA PHE A 197 42.12 -16.03 -5.57
C PHE A 197 43.57 -15.63 -5.82
N ASP A 198 44.40 -15.81 -4.79
CA ASP A 198 45.85 -15.84 -4.92
C ASP A 198 46.29 -17.24 -5.36
N TYR A 199 47.16 -17.30 -6.38
CA TYR A 199 47.65 -18.56 -6.96
C TYR A 199 49.15 -18.74 -6.74
N GLY A 200 49.56 -19.97 -6.43
CA GLY A 200 50.96 -20.35 -6.41
C GLY A 200 51.58 -20.44 -7.81
N PRO A 201 52.91 -20.60 -7.92
CA PRO A 201 53.56 -20.78 -9.21
C PRO A 201 52.98 -21.95 -10.01
N GLY A 202 52.36 -21.65 -11.15
CA GLY A 202 51.76 -22.64 -12.05
C GLY A 202 50.32 -23.04 -11.71
N GLU A 203 49.71 -22.43 -10.70
CA GLU A 203 48.29 -22.61 -10.36
C GLU A 203 47.42 -21.57 -11.07
N PHE A 204 46.21 -21.99 -11.45
CA PHE A 204 45.21 -21.18 -12.15
C PHE A 204 43.81 -21.68 -11.75
N THR A 205 42.74 -21.00 -12.14
CA THR A 205 41.38 -21.55 -11.94
C THR A 205 41.24 -22.97 -12.50
N ASP A 206 41.83 -23.24 -13.66
CA ASP A 206 41.80 -24.54 -14.33
C ASP A 206 42.47 -25.66 -13.53
N THR A 207 43.42 -25.34 -12.62
CA THR A 207 44.06 -26.36 -11.79
C THR A 207 43.15 -26.91 -10.70
N PHE A 208 42.08 -26.18 -10.37
CA PHE A 208 41.09 -26.57 -9.36
C PHE A 208 39.78 -27.06 -9.98
N THR A 209 39.56 -26.83 -11.28
CA THR A 209 38.34 -27.18 -12.00
C THR A 209 38.38 -28.61 -12.54
N ASP A 210 37.37 -29.40 -12.21
CA ASP A 210 37.01 -30.61 -12.94
C ASP A 210 35.55 -30.51 -13.41
N PRO A 211 35.31 -30.28 -14.72
CA PRO A 211 33.95 -30.09 -15.25
C PRO A 211 33.13 -31.39 -15.27
N ASN A 212 33.76 -32.56 -15.04
CA ASN A 212 33.06 -33.84 -15.00
C ASN A 212 32.84 -34.36 -13.57
N PHE A 213 33.13 -33.52 -12.56
CA PHE A 213 32.90 -33.85 -11.16
C PHE A 213 31.53 -33.33 -10.70
N PRO A 214 30.73 -34.14 -9.97
CA PRO A 214 31.01 -35.50 -9.51
C PRO A 214 30.93 -36.55 -10.64
N THR A 215 31.77 -37.58 -10.55
CA THR A 215 31.81 -38.66 -11.55
C THR A 215 30.60 -39.57 -11.38
N ASN A 216 29.59 -39.41 -12.24
CA ASN A 216 28.25 -40.03 -12.16
C ASN A 216 27.41 -39.49 -10.99
N PRO A 217 26.83 -38.28 -11.11
CA PRO A 217 26.06 -37.68 -10.04
C PRO A 217 24.84 -38.54 -9.67
N ARG A 218 24.53 -38.62 -8.38
CA ARG A 218 23.42 -39.37 -7.80
C ARG A 218 22.65 -38.51 -6.81
N THR A 219 21.37 -38.79 -6.63
CA THR A 219 20.59 -38.21 -5.53
C THR A 219 20.95 -38.90 -4.20
N PRO A 220 20.73 -38.25 -3.03
CA PRO A 220 20.93 -38.88 -1.73
C PRO A 220 20.17 -40.21 -1.59
N GLU A 221 18.95 -40.30 -2.10
CA GLU A 221 18.14 -41.52 -2.09
C GLU A 221 18.76 -42.67 -2.91
N GLN A 222 19.36 -42.34 -4.07
CA GLN A 222 20.08 -43.32 -4.89
C GLN A 222 21.34 -43.82 -4.16
N LEU A 223 22.10 -42.92 -3.53
CA LEU A 223 23.30 -43.27 -2.77
C LEU A 223 22.97 -44.18 -1.56
N PHE A 224 21.90 -43.87 -0.83
CA PHE A 224 21.45 -44.68 0.30
C PHE A 224 20.97 -46.08 -0.14
N THR A 225 20.32 -46.17 -1.28
CA THR A 225 19.80 -47.44 -1.82
C THR A 225 20.91 -48.32 -2.40
N GLU A 226 21.95 -47.73 -2.96
CA GLU A 226 23.08 -48.46 -3.56
C GLU A 226 24.02 -49.06 -2.53
N ASN A 227 24.17 -48.42 -1.37
CA ASN A 227 24.97 -48.94 -0.26
C ASN A 227 24.20 -48.90 1.08
N PRO A 228 23.17 -49.74 1.25
CA PRO A 228 22.28 -49.68 2.40
C PRO A 228 23.00 -50.01 3.72
N GLN A 229 24.04 -50.85 3.67
CA GLN A 229 24.83 -51.17 4.87
C GLN A 229 25.67 -49.98 5.34
N ALA A 230 26.37 -49.30 4.42
CA ALA A 230 27.12 -48.10 4.76
C ALA A 230 26.20 -46.95 5.17
N ALA A 231 25.02 -46.80 4.55
CA ALA A 231 24.04 -45.78 4.92
C ALA A 231 23.50 -45.98 6.35
N VAL A 232 23.27 -47.23 6.79
CA VAL A 232 22.91 -47.55 8.18
C VAL A 232 24.07 -47.24 9.13
N GLN A 233 25.31 -47.52 8.75
CA GLN A 233 26.49 -47.20 9.56
C GLN A 233 26.70 -45.68 9.68
N ALA A 234 26.53 -44.94 8.59
CA ALA A 234 26.60 -43.48 8.56
C ALA A 234 25.52 -42.87 9.47
N HIS A 235 24.26 -43.33 9.35
CA HIS A 235 23.17 -42.91 10.22
C HIS A 235 23.47 -43.19 11.71
N ALA A 236 23.98 -44.38 12.05
CA ALA A 236 24.37 -44.72 13.41
C ALA A 236 25.53 -43.86 13.93
N THR A 237 26.48 -43.50 13.06
CA THR A 237 27.60 -42.61 13.39
C THR A 237 27.09 -41.21 13.75
N CYS A 238 26.14 -40.68 12.98
CA CYS A 238 25.49 -39.40 13.24
C CYS A 238 24.61 -39.41 14.50
N GLN A 239 23.85 -40.49 14.75
CA GLN A 239 23.08 -40.63 15.99
C GLN A 239 23.98 -40.73 17.23
N ALA A 240 25.10 -41.44 17.13
CA ALA A 240 26.07 -41.57 18.23
C ALA A 240 26.71 -40.23 18.62
N GLN A 241 26.69 -39.28 17.69
CA GLN A 241 27.12 -37.90 17.85
C GLN A 241 26.06 -37.01 18.53
N GLY A 242 24.84 -37.51 18.79
CA GLY A 242 23.78 -36.74 19.47
C GLY A 242 22.91 -35.89 18.53
N ILE A 243 22.94 -36.19 17.23
CA ILE A 243 22.16 -35.48 16.22
C ILE A 243 20.73 -36.04 16.22
N THR A 244 19.78 -35.23 16.66
CA THR A 244 18.36 -35.66 16.83
C THR A 244 17.38 -34.97 15.89
N ASP A 245 17.79 -33.87 15.24
CA ASP A 245 16.96 -33.21 14.24
C ASP A 245 16.91 -34.07 12.96
N PRO A 246 15.71 -34.41 12.44
CA PRO A 246 15.59 -35.30 11.28
C PRO A 246 16.25 -34.78 10.00
N ILE A 247 16.33 -33.47 9.80
CA ILE A 247 16.94 -32.84 8.62
C ILE A 247 18.46 -32.90 8.76
N LEU A 248 18.99 -32.47 9.90
CA LEU A 248 20.44 -32.53 10.17
C LEU A 248 20.97 -33.97 10.21
N LEU A 249 20.14 -34.92 10.64
CA LEU A 249 20.50 -36.33 10.68
C LEU A 249 20.62 -36.96 9.29
N GLU A 250 19.77 -36.58 8.34
CA GLU A 250 19.88 -37.05 6.96
C GLU A 250 21.02 -36.36 6.20
N ALA A 251 21.29 -35.07 6.46
CA ALA A 251 22.46 -34.35 5.95
C ALA A 251 23.77 -34.99 6.45
N CYS A 252 23.93 -35.15 7.76
CA CYS A 252 25.09 -35.84 8.34
C CYS A 252 25.31 -37.25 7.78
N LYS A 253 24.22 -38.00 7.61
CA LYS A 253 24.27 -39.36 7.05
C LYS A 253 24.76 -39.35 5.60
N LEU A 254 24.38 -38.35 4.82
CA LEU A 254 24.89 -38.17 3.46
C LEU A 254 26.41 -37.92 3.50
N ASP A 255 26.86 -36.95 4.28
CA ASP A 255 28.26 -36.53 4.39
C ASP A 255 29.17 -37.67 4.80
N VAL A 256 28.84 -38.38 5.88
CA VAL A 256 29.61 -39.55 6.35
C VAL A 256 29.66 -40.66 5.29
N LEU A 257 28.58 -40.84 4.52
CA LEU A 257 28.51 -41.85 3.47
C LEU A 257 29.40 -41.50 2.26
N VAL A 258 29.32 -40.26 1.77
CA VAL A 258 30.00 -39.84 0.53
C VAL A 258 31.46 -39.47 0.74
N THR A 259 31.83 -39.09 1.97
CA THR A 259 33.22 -38.82 2.36
C THR A 259 33.93 -40.05 2.90
N GLY A 260 33.18 -41.00 3.49
CA GLY A 260 33.72 -42.15 4.22
C GLY A 260 34.45 -41.77 5.52
N ASP A 261 34.32 -40.52 5.97
CA ASP A 261 35.04 -40.00 7.14
C ASP A 261 34.04 -39.65 8.28
N PRO A 262 34.08 -40.39 9.41
CA PRO A 262 33.19 -40.11 10.54
C PRO A 262 33.43 -38.74 11.18
N GLY A 263 34.54 -38.06 10.87
CA GLY A 263 34.80 -36.69 11.27
C GLY A 263 33.73 -35.70 10.79
N PHE A 264 33.08 -35.96 9.65
CA PHE A 264 31.98 -35.11 9.17
C PHE A 264 30.79 -35.10 10.13
N ALA A 265 30.54 -36.20 10.85
CA ALA A 265 29.49 -36.23 11.87
C ALA A 265 29.75 -35.25 13.03
N THR A 266 31.02 -34.96 13.34
CA THR A 266 31.37 -34.01 14.41
C THR A 266 31.03 -32.56 14.04
N GLY A 267 30.95 -32.25 12.74
CA GLY A 267 30.52 -30.95 12.24
C GLY A 267 29.04 -30.63 12.53
N PHE A 268 28.21 -31.66 12.72
CA PHE A 268 26.77 -31.53 13.00
C PHE A 268 26.41 -31.60 14.51
N VAL A 269 27.32 -32.07 15.38
CA VAL A 269 27.09 -32.11 16.85
C VAL A 269 27.05 -30.72 17.46
N ASP A 270 27.76 -29.80 16.82
CA ASP A 270 27.75 -28.38 17.14
C ASP A 270 26.40 -27.70 16.80
N GLU A 271 25.45 -28.44 16.17
CA GLU A 271 24.14 -27.94 15.75
C GLU A 271 22.94 -28.56 16.50
N THR A 272 23.09 -29.64 17.30
CA THR A 272 21.90 -30.40 17.79
C THR A 272 21.47 -30.26 19.24
N VAL A 273 22.22 -29.66 20.16
CA VAL A 273 21.68 -29.32 21.51
C VAL A 273 22.35 -28.06 22.06
N ALA A 274 21.79 -26.89 21.73
CA ALA A 274 21.95 -25.68 22.52
C ALA A 274 20.67 -24.83 22.43
N VAL A 275 19.89 -24.85 23.52
CA VAL A 275 19.01 -23.75 23.87
C VAL A 275 19.91 -22.52 24.03
N ILE A 276 19.86 -21.61 23.05
CA ILE A 276 20.48 -20.29 23.15
C ILE A 276 19.70 -19.51 24.22
N PRO A 277 20.33 -19.03 25.31
CA PRO A 277 19.87 -17.80 25.92
C PRO A 277 20.15 -16.69 24.90
N GLU A 278 19.10 -15.97 24.48
CA GLU A 278 19.20 -14.61 23.91
C GLU A 278 20.45 -13.89 24.41
N ILE A 279 21.49 -13.80 23.56
CA ILE A 279 22.48 -12.72 23.65
C ILE A 279 22.78 -12.15 22.24
N ALA A 280 21.76 -11.80 21.45
CA ALA A 280 21.52 -10.35 21.41
C ALA A 280 21.13 -10.11 22.84
N ALA A 281 21.94 -9.41 23.63
CA ALA A 281 21.45 -9.07 24.95
C ALA A 281 20.06 -8.50 24.66
N VAL A 282 18.99 -9.18 25.11
CA VAL A 282 17.82 -8.44 25.54
C VAL A 282 18.45 -7.60 26.61
N VAL A 283 18.91 -6.41 26.21
CA VAL A 283 19.49 -5.47 27.15
C VAL A 283 18.28 -5.19 27.99
N GLU A 284 18.24 -5.76 29.18
CA GLU A 284 17.03 -5.94 29.96
C GLU A 284 16.19 -4.66 29.88
N GLY A 285 15.02 -4.76 29.26
CA GLY A 285 14.21 -3.60 28.90
C GLY A 285 14.32 -3.08 27.46
N SER A 286 14.98 -3.74 26.51
CA SER A 286 14.94 -3.40 25.08
C SER A 286 13.73 -4.03 24.37
N LEU A 287 13.28 -3.43 23.26
CA LEU A 287 12.20 -3.98 22.44
C LEU A 287 12.63 -5.31 21.77
N PRO A 288 11.73 -6.30 21.61
CA PRO A 288 12.05 -7.62 21.07
C PRO A 288 12.08 -7.63 19.54
N LEU A 289 12.95 -6.79 18.94
CA LEU A 289 12.98 -6.48 17.50
C LEU A 289 13.00 -7.72 16.59
N ASP A 290 13.62 -8.82 17.02
CA ASP A 290 13.75 -10.06 16.24
C ASP A 290 12.43 -10.83 16.07
N THR A 291 11.45 -10.57 16.95
CA THR A 291 10.11 -11.16 16.89
C THR A 291 9.05 -10.20 16.36
N MET A 292 9.40 -8.93 16.21
CA MET A 292 8.52 -7.90 15.69
C MET A 292 8.38 -8.02 14.17
N ASP A 293 7.28 -7.49 13.65
CA ASP A 293 7.10 -7.38 12.21
C ASP A 293 8.26 -6.56 11.58
N PRO A 294 8.97 -7.08 10.56
CA PRO A 294 10.14 -6.40 9.99
C PRO A 294 9.86 -5.00 9.43
N ILE A 295 8.63 -4.76 8.94
CA ILE A 295 8.21 -3.45 8.42
C ILE A 295 7.94 -2.50 9.57
N LEU A 296 7.40 -3.02 10.68
CA LEU A 296 7.25 -2.26 11.92
C LEU A 296 8.63 -1.86 12.48
N VAL A 297 9.59 -2.78 12.55
CA VAL A 297 10.97 -2.47 12.95
C VAL A 297 11.55 -1.39 12.04
N SER A 298 11.39 -1.52 10.73
CA SER A 298 11.83 -0.51 9.76
C SER A 298 11.18 0.86 10.00
N ALA A 299 9.89 0.90 10.35
CA ALA A 299 9.19 2.13 10.70
C ALA A 299 9.72 2.76 11.99
N LEU A 300 10.03 1.95 13.02
CA LEU A 300 10.63 2.40 14.27
C LEU A 300 12.03 2.99 14.06
N ARG A 301 12.86 2.34 13.24
CA ARG A 301 14.20 2.86 12.88
C ARG A 301 14.12 4.20 12.17
N ARG A 302 13.17 4.37 11.25
CA ARG A 302 12.93 5.66 10.58
C ARG A 302 12.44 6.73 11.57
N ALA A 303 11.53 6.38 12.46
CA ALA A 303 10.94 7.33 13.41
C ALA A 303 11.95 7.80 14.48
N THR A 304 12.85 6.92 14.92
CA THR A 304 13.87 7.21 15.93
C THR A 304 15.18 7.72 15.34
N GLY A 305 15.47 7.40 14.07
CA GLY A 305 16.79 7.61 13.45
C GLY A 305 17.84 6.56 13.85
N ILE A 306 17.48 5.56 14.65
CA ILE A 306 18.39 4.55 15.19
C ILE A 306 18.52 3.39 14.19
N GLN A 307 19.67 3.29 13.53
CA GLN A 307 19.92 2.27 12.50
C GLN A 307 20.41 0.92 13.06
N SER A 308 21.03 0.91 14.24
CA SER A 308 21.56 -0.29 14.90
C SER A 308 20.63 -0.83 16.01
N SER A 309 20.75 -2.09 16.39
CA SER A 309 20.12 -2.63 17.61
C SER A 309 21.00 -2.34 18.85
N PRO A 310 20.45 -2.33 20.09
CA PRO A 310 19.04 -2.42 20.46
C PRO A 310 18.27 -1.09 20.34
N ILE A 311 16.94 -1.15 20.34
CA ILE A 311 16.06 0.00 20.57
C ILE A 311 15.39 -0.20 21.93
N PHE A 312 15.47 0.78 22.82
CA PHE A 312 14.79 0.76 24.12
C PHE A 312 13.43 1.46 24.03
N PRO A 313 12.44 1.06 24.85
CA PRO A 313 11.19 1.78 25.02
C PRO A 313 11.37 3.29 25.13
N SER A 314 12.33 3.76 25.93
CA SER A 314 12.62 5.19 26.14
C SER A 314 13.11 5.92 24.89
N ASP A 315 13.68 5.22 23.91
CA ASP A 315 14.12 5.82 22.66
C ASP A 315 12.92 6.28 21.82
N LEU A 316 11.74 5.69 22.05
CA LEU A 316 10.50 6.07 21.40
C LEU A 316 9.79 7.23 22.12
N ALA A 317 10.22 7.62 23.32
CA ALA A 317 9.51 8.59 24.16
C ALA A 317 9.30 9.97 23.48
N ASN A 318 10.14 10.31 22.51
CA ASN A 318 10.10 11.58 21.78
C ASN A 318 9.56 11.48 20.35
N ILE A 319 9.22 10.28 19.85
CA ILE A 319 8.69 10.16 18.49
C ILE A 319 7.29 10.75 18.45
N ARG A 320 7.04 11.64 17.47
CA ARG A 320 5.73 12.29 17.31
C ARG A 320 4.87 11.65 16.24
N SER A 321 5.47 10.93 15.31
CA SER A 321 4.75 10.26 14.25
C SER A 321 5.38 8.91 13.94
N LEU A 322 4.55 7.90 13.78
CA LEU A 322 4.92 6.57 13.34
C LEU A 322 4.06 6.22 12.13
N SER A 323 4.72 5.96 10.99
CA SER A 323 4.05 5.55 9.76
C SER A 323 4.67 4.28 9.19
N THR A 324 3.80 3.30 8.89
CA THR A 324 4.20 2.05 8.22
C THR A 324 4.18 2.16 6.70
N THR A 325 3.88 3.35 6.15
CA THR A 325 3.92 3.61 4.72
C THR A 325 5.32 3.36 4.15
N ASN A 326 5.44 2.43 3.20
CA ASN A 326 6.63 2.28 2.40
C ASN A 326 6.49 3.20 1.18
N SER A 327 7.21 4.34 1.16
CA SER A 327 7.09 5.35 0.10
C SER A 327 7.84 4.99 -1.19
N GLY A 328 8.29 3.75 -1.38
CA GLY A 328 9.13 3.37 -2.53
C GLY A 328 8.99 1.97 -3.13
N ALA A 329 8.07 1.10 -2.69
CA ALA A 329 7.95 -0.27 -3.21
C ALA A 329 6.65 -0.48 -4.00
N VAL A 330 6.76 -1.09 -5.19
CA VAL A 330 5.67 -1.25 -6.16
C VAL A 330 4.64 -2.29 -5.73
N GLU A 331 4.98 -3.29 -4.90
CA GLU A 331 4.00 -4.19 -4.26
C GLU A 331 4.73 -5.09 -3.26
N LEU A 332 4.69 -4.78 -1.95
CA LEU A 332 5.13 -5.67 -0.86
C LEU A 332 4.20 -5.48 0.34
N THR A 333 3.74 -6.58 0.94
CA THR A 333 2.76 -6.67 2.03
C THR A 333 3.15 -5.77 3.21
N GLY A 334 2.35 -4.78 3.61
CA GLY A 334 2.64 -3.96 4.78
C GLY A 334 2.49 -4.72 6.13
N VAL A 335 2.80 -4.05 7.25
CA VAL A 335 2.75 -4.58 8.64
C VAL A 335 1.58 -5.54 8.94
N SER A 336 1.94 -6.73 9.41
CA SER A 336 1.02 -7.80 9.79
C SER A 336 0.70 -7.84 11.29
N SER A 337 1.58 -7.33 12.14
CA SER A 337 1.43 -7.34 13.60
C SER A 337 2.07 -6.12 14.27
N LEU A 338 1.47 -5.64 15.37
CA LEU A 338 2.03 -4.60 16.24
C LEU A 338 2.72 -5.17 17.49
N ARG A 339 2.78 -6.50 17.63
CA ARG A 339 3.41 -7.18 18.77
C ARG A 339 4.87 -6.73 18.93
N GLY A 340 5.29 -6.61 20.19
CA GLY A 340 6.58 -6.07 20.61
C GLY A 340 6.55 -4.59 20.97
N LEU A 341 5.46 -3.85 20.67
CA LEU A 341 5.27 -2.48 21.12
C LEU A 341 4.65 -2.35 22.52
N GLU A 342 4.29 -3.44 23.19
CA GLU A 342 3.49 -3.41 24.43
C GLU A 342 4.20 -2.65 25.55
N THR A 343 5.54 -2.69 25.55
CA THR A 343 6.40 -2.04 26.55
C THR A 343 6.98 -0.71 26.07
N ALA A 344 6.70 -0.28 24.84
CA ALA A 344 7.28 0.93 24.26
C ALA A 344 6.75 2.21 24.92
N ASP A 345 7.64 3.19 25.15
CA ASP A 345 7.24 4.53 25.58
C ASP A 345 6.81 5.34 24.36
N LEU A 346 5.51 5.35 24.08
CA LEU A 346 4.88 6.15 23.02
C LEU A 346 4.16 7.38 23.58
N SER A 347 4.60 7.90 24.74
CA SER A 347 3.92 9.00 25.45
C SER A 347 3.82 10.30 24.65
N SER A 348 4.77 10.57 23.73
CA SER A 348 4.75 11.75 22.84
C SER A 348 4.20 11.48 21.44
N LEU A 349 3.73 10.26 21.15
CA LEU A 349 3.25 9.92 19.81
C LEU A 349 1.97 10.69 19.49
N GLU A 350 2.03 11.62 18.54
CA GLU A 350 0.89 12.44 18.10
C GLU A 350 0.13 11.83 16.91
N SER A 351 0.79 11.02 16.08
CA SER A 351 0.20 10.46 14.86
C SER A 351 0.64 9.02 14.59
N LEU A 352 -0.33 8.12 14.43
CA LEU A 352 -0.11 6.73 14.01
C LEU A 352 -0.82 6.47 12.67
N VAL A 353 -0.05 6.11 11.65
CA VAL A 353 -0.56 5.85 10.29
C VAL A 353 -0.15 4.45 9.84
N ILE A 354 -1.14 3.57 9.66
CA ILE A 354 -0.94 2.21 9.17
C ILE A 354 -1.72 2.03 7.89
N THR A 355 -1.03 1.86 6.76
CA THR A 355 -1.71 1.72 5.46
C THR A 355 -1.15 0.63 4.59
N ARG A 356 -2.01 0.04 3.75
CA ARG A 356 -1.67 -1.00 2.76
C ARG A 356 -0.94 -2.15 3.42
N SER A 357 -1.41 -2.58 4.59
CA SER A 357 -0.79 -3.61 5.41
C SER A 357 -1.73 -4.79 5.66
N SER A 358 -1.27 -5.86 6.32
CA SER A 358 -2.08 -7.05 6.62
C SER A 358 -2.54 -7.14 8.08
N LEU A 359 -2.42 -6.04 8.83
CA LEU A 359 -2.79 -5.95 10.24
C LEU A 359 -4.24 -6.42 10.51
N THR A 360 -4.42 -7.32 11.47
CA THR A 360 -5.71 -7.94 11.81
C THR A 360 -6.39 -7.35 13.05
N ASP A 361 -5.63 -6.78 13.98
CA ASP A 361 -6.11 -6.12 15.19
C ASP A 361 -5.00 -5.18 15.72
N PHE A 362 -5.24 -4.50 16.85
CA PHE A 362 -4.26 -3.61 17.46
C PHE A 362 -3.49 -4.26 18.62
N SER A 363 -3.54 -5.59 18.74
CA SER A 363 -2.76 -6.29 19.76
C SER A 363 -1.27 -5.99 19.55
N GLY A 364 -0.62 -5.57 20.63
CA GLY A 364 0.76 -5.11 20.61
C GLY A 364 0.94 -3.62 20.90
N LEU A 365 -0.09 -2.78 20.77
CA LEU A 365 0.02 -1.38 21.22
C LEU A 365 0.18 -1.28 22.76
N PRO A 366 0.87 -0.24 23.26
CA PRO A 366 0.83 0.10 24.68
C PRO A 366 -0.59 0.37 25.16
N ASN A 367 -0.83 0.19 26.47
CA ASN A 367 -2.14 0.43 27.08
C ASN A 367 -2.59 1.90 27.06
N GLU A 368 -1.65 2.83 26.89
CA GLU A 368 -1.92 4.27 26.90
C GLU A 368 -1.18 4.95 25.74
N LEU A 369 -1.87 5.89 25.08
CA LEU A 369 -1.29 6.76 24.05
C LEU A 369 -1.75 8.20 24.31
N PRO A 370 -1.26 8.85 25.39
CA PRO A 370 -1.87 10.07 25.94
C PRO A 370 -1.78 11.27 25.00
N SER A 371 -0.78 11.32 24.11
CA SER A 371 -0.60 12.40 23.14
C SER A 371 -1.15 12.10 21.75
N LEU A 372 -1.76 10.93 21.51
CA LEU A 372 -2.19 10.54 20.16
C LEU A 372 -3.35 11.41 19.69
N ARG A 373 -3.10 12.21 18.66
CA ARG A 373 -4.07 13.14 18.04
C ARG A 373 -4.67 12.59 16.76
N GLY A 374 -3.93 11.76 16.02
CA GLY A 374 -4.40 11.18 14.76
C GLY A 374 -4.12 9.68 14.67
N LEU A 375 -5.18 8.90 14.45
CA LEU A 375 -5.10 7.47 14.14
C LEU A 375 -5.69 7.21 12.76
N SER A 376 -4.85 6.75 11.83
CA SER A 376 -5.22 6.57 10.42
C SER A 376 -4.89 5.17 9.92
N ILE A 377 -5.92 4.37 9.68
CA ILE A 377 -5.81 2.95 9.34
C ILE A 377 -6.51 2.73 8.00
N TYR A 378 -5.70 2.50 6.97
CA TYR A 378 -6.12 2.56 5.57
C TYR A 378 -5.76 1.31 4.78
N ASN A 379 -6.73 0.59 4.23
CA ASN A 379 -6.51 -0.63 3.45
C ASN A 379 -5.69 -1.67 4.22
N ASN A 380 -6.24 -2.18 5.33
CA ASN A 380 -5.67 -3.30 6.07
C ASN A 380 -6.67 -4.46 6.17
N SER A 381 -6.27 -5.51 6.89
CA SER A 381 -7.05 -6.75 7.09
C SER A 381 -7.72 -6.80 8.45
N LEU A 382 -8.00 -5.65 9.09
CA LEU A 382 -8.54 -5.60 10.44
C LEU A 382 -9.82 -6.43 10.52
N ALA A 383 -9.84 -7.42 11.41
CA ALA A 383 -11.02 -8.20 11.74
C ALA A 383 -11.72 -7.66 13.00
N SER A 384 -10.99 -6.92 13.84
CA SER A 384 -11.44 -6.36 15.11
C SER A 384 -10.70 -5.06 15.43
N LEU A 385 -11.33 -4.16 16.20
CA LEU A 385 -10.68 -2.97 16.78
C LEU A 385 -10.07 -3.25 18.17
N SER A 386 -10.11 -4.50 18.63
CA SER A 386 -9.49 -4.93 19.90
C SER A 386 -7.99 -4.63 19.94
N GLY A 387 -7.49 -4.30 21.13
CA GLY A 387 -6.10 -3.93 21.34
C GLY A 387 -5.84 -2.42 21.26
N LEU A 388 -6.83 -1.61 20.88
CA LEU A 388 -6.75 -0.17 21.10
C LEU A 388 -6.71 0.15 22.61
N PRO A 389 -5.98 1.20 23.02
CA PRO A 389 -6.06 1.75 24.37
C PRO A 389 -7.51 2.00 24.79
N VAL A 390 -7.84 1.71 26.05
CA VAL A 390 -9.19 1.93 26.61
C VAL A 390 -9.59 3.41 26.53
N GLU A 391 -8.60 4.30 26.64
CA GLU A 391 -8.76 5.75 26.54
C GLU A 391 -7.80 6.33 25.51
N LEU A 392 -8.29 7.29 24.71
CA LEU A 392 -7.47 8.07 23.78
C LEU A 392 -7.79 9.56 23.98
N PRO A 393 -7.33 10.16 25.10
CA PRO A 393 -7.83 11.46 25.57
C PRO A 393 -7.50 12.62 24.61
N SER A 394 -6.43 12.51 23.81
CA SER A 394 -6.01 13.55 22.87
C SER A 394 -6.47 13.34 21.43
N LEU A 395 -7.24 12.28 21.14
CA LEU A 395 -7.57 11.91 19.76
C LEU A 395 -8.50 12.93 19.13
N ILE A 396 -8.06 13.52 18.02
CA ILE A 396 -8.78 14.54 17.25
C ILE A 396 -9.27 13.97 15.91
N SER A 397 -8.51 13.04 15.31
CA SER A 397 -8.84 12.45 14.00
C SER A 397 -8.75 10.93 14.05
N LEU A 398 -9.84 10.26 13.67
CA LEU A 398 -9.91 8.80 13.55
C LEU A 398 -10.38 8.41 12.15
N GLN A 399 -9.59 7.60 11.46
CA GLN A 399 -9.87 7.16 10.10
C GLN A 399 -9.71 5.63 10.03
N ILE A 400 -10.81 4.91 9.78
CA ILE A 400 -10.84 3.45 9.69
C ILE A 400 -11.42 3.10 8.32
N ASN A 401 -10.54 3.03 7.32
CA ASN A 401 -10.90 3.02 5.91
C ASN A 401 -10.32 1.80 5.20
N GLY A 402 -11.11 1.12 4.38
CA GLY A 402 -10.67 -0.01 3.54
C GLY A 402 -10.36 -1.30 4.31
N ASN A 403 -10.90 -1.48 5.52
CA ASN A 403 -10.71 -2.69 6.33
C ASN A 403 -11.83 -3.71 6.08
N ARG A 404 -11.72 -4.46 5.00
CA ARG A 404 -12.81 -5.31 4.48
C ARG A 404 -13.18 -6.51 5.37
N ASN A 405 -12.33 -6.88 6.32
CA ASN A 405 -12.61 -7.94 7.29
C ASN A 405 -13.30 -7.43 8.55
N LEU A 406 -13.40 -6.11 8.74
CA LEU A 406 -13.92 -5.53 9.97
C LEU A 406 -15.45 -5.58 9.92
N THR A 407 -16.03 -6.41 10.79
CA THR A 407 -17.47 -6.73 10.75
C THR A 407 -18.35 -5.83 11.62
N ASN A 408 -17.74 -5.03 12.50
CA ASN A 408 -18.42 -4.08 13.39
C ASN A 408 -17.42 -3.04 13.93
N LEU A 409 -17.91 -1.99 14.59
CA LEU A 409 -17.08 -0.95 15.21
C LEU A 409 -16.86 -1.18 16.71
N LEU A 410 -17.19 -2.36 17.26
CA LEU A 410 -16.93 -2.68 18.66
C LEU A 410 -15.42 -2.75 18.90
N GLY A 411 -14.99 -2.28 20.08
CA GLY A 411 -13.57 -2.19 20.44
C GLY A 411 -12.99 -0.78 20.35
N LEU A 412 -13.75 0.20 19.84
CA LEU A 412 -13.40 1.61 20.04
C LEU A 412 -13.45 1.98 21.55
N PRO A 413 -12.64 2.97 21.98
CA PRO A 413 -12.77 3.57 23.31
C PRO A 413 -14.21 3.99 23.59
N VAL A 414 -14.67 3.79 24.84
CA VAL A 414 -16.05 4.14 25.25
C VAL A 414 -16.31 5.64 25.10
N GLU A 415 -15.27 6.46 25.29
CA GLU A 415 -15.31 7.90 25.14
C GLU A 415 -14.18 8.39 24.21
N LEU A 416 -14.50 9.38 23.37
CA LEU A 416 -13.55 10.09 22.51
C LEU A 416 -13.80 11.60 22.62
N PRO A 417 -13.45 12.22 23.76
CA PRO A 417 -13.93 13.56 24.13
C PRO A 417 -13.43 14.69 23.21
N ASN A 418 -12.32 14.47 22.51
CA ASN A 418 -11.68 15.46 21.64
C ASN A 418 -11.81 15.17 20.14
N LEU A 419 -12.52 14.10 19.75
CA LEU A 419 -12.62 13.70 18.35
C LEU A 419 -13.38 14.74 17.53
N GLN A 420 -12.72 15.32 16.53
CA GLN A 420 -13.27 16.31 15.61
C GLN A 420 -13.53 15.74 14.22
N TYR A 421 -12.76 14.74 13.79
CA TYR A 421 -12.88 14.11 12.47
C TYR A 421 -13.03 12.60 12.60
N LEU A 422 -14.09 12.06 12.01
CA LEU A 422 -14.33 10.62 11.90
C LEU A 422 -14.59 10.23 10.45
N SER A 423 -13.79 9.29 9.94
CA SER A 423 -14.01 8.65 8.65
C SER A 423 -14.13 7.15 8.81
N VAL A 424 -15.23 6.59 8.32
CA VAL A 424 -15.47 5.14 8.24
C VAL A 424 -15.88 4.78 6.82
N SER A 425 -15.05 3.99 6.14
CA SER A 425 -15.33 3.59 4.76
C SER A 425 -14.74 2.25 4.37
N GLY A 426 -15.33 1.59 3.37
CA GLY A 426 -14.77 0.35 2.80
C GLY A 426 -14.57 -0.78 3.81
N LEU A 427 -15.47 -0.91 4.79
CA LEU A 427 -15.50 -2.02 5.75
C LEU A 427 -16.14 -3.28 5.15
N SER A 428 -16.30 -4.34 5.95
CA SER A 428 -17.01 -5.56 5.55
C SER A 428 -18.45 -5.27 5.09
N GLU A 429 -18.94 -6.06 4.14
CA GLU A 429 -20.35 -6.06 3.70
C GLU A 429 -21.34 -6.37 4.84
N SER A 430 -20.85 -6.96 5.93
CA SER A 430 -21.66 -7.20 7.13
C SER A 430 -21.89 -5.94 7.98
N VAL A 431 -21.12 -4.87 7.78
CA VAL A 431 -21.30 -3.60 8.51
C VAL A 431 -22.42 -2.81 7.85
N LEU A 432 -23.65 -3.11 8.27
CA LEU A 432 -24.85 -2.49 7.71
C LEU A 432 -25.21 -1.15 8.39
N ASN A 433 -24.65 -0.87 9.57
CA ASN A 433 -24.90 0.35 10.32
C ASN A 433 -23.66 0.74 11.16
N LEU A 434 -23.77 1.83 11.92
CA LEU A 434 -22.66 2.43 12.68
C LEU A 434 -22.68 2.01 14.17
N SER A 435 -23.32 0.89 14.51
CA SER A 435 -23.32 0.38 15.88
C SER A 435 -21.90 0.04 16.33
N GLY A 436 -21.58 0.42 17.57
CA GLY A 436 -20.24 0.29 18.15
C GLY A 436 -19.45 1.60 18.21
N LEU A 437 -19.95 2.68 17.60
CA LEU A 437 -19.46 4.03 17.90
C LEU A 437 -19.74 4.41 19.38
N PRO A 438 -18.91 5.31 19.97
CA PRO A 438 -19.19 5.89 21.28
C PRO A 438 -20.58 6.52 21.36
N ALA A 439 -21.22 6.44 22.53
CA ALA A 439 -22.56 6.98 22.75
C ALA A 439 -22.62 8.52 22.59
N GLU A 440 -21.50 9.19 22.85
CA GLU A 440 -21.33 10.64 22.71
C GLU A 440 -20.05 10.98 21.95
N LEU A 441 -20.12 11.98 21.08
CA LEU A 441 -18.97 12.54 20.35
C LEU A 441 -19.06 14.08 20.40
N PRO A 442 -18.80 14.70 21.56
CA PRO A 442 -19.20 16.09 21.85
C PRO A 442 -18.51 17.13 20.96
N ARG A 443 -17.32 16.82 20.42
CA ARG A 443 -16.51 17.71 19.59
C ARG A 443 -16.47 17.33 18.11
N LEU A 444 -17.26 16.36 17.66
CA LEU A 444 -17.21 15.90 16.28
C LEU A 444 -17.68 17.01 15.32
N GLU A 445 -16.78 17.49 14.47
CA GLU A 445 -17.03 18.57 13.51
C GLU A 445 -17.27 18.03 12.09
N SER A 446 -16.65 16.90 11.74
CA SER A 446 -16.72 16.31 10.40
C SER A 446 -16.90 14.80 10.46
N LEU A 447 -17.89 14.30 9.72
CA LEU A 447 -18.21 12.88 9.62
C LEU A 447 -18.28 12.45 8.15
N TYR A 448 -17.47 11.44 7.79
CA TYR A 448 -17.48 10.79 6.48
C TYR A 448 -17.89 9.33 6.61
N VAL A 449 -18.97 8.94 5.91
CA VAL A 449 -19.53 7.59 5.89
C VAL A 449 -19.61 7.08 4.46
N SER A 450 -19.04 5.89 4.24
CA SER A 450 -19.05 5.22 2.93
C SER A 450 -19.00 3.70 3.05
N GLY A 451 -19.33 2.96 1.98
CA GLY A 451 -19.23 1.50 1.91
C GLY A 451 -20.58 0.80 1.90
N PHE A 452 -20.76 -0.25 2.70
CA PHE A 452 -21.96 -1.09 2.66
C PHE A 452 -23.04 -0.68 3.68
N VAL A 453 -22.85 0.45 4.37
CA VAL A 453 -23.81 0.99 5.35
C VAL A 453 -25.16 1.23 4.68
N ASN A 454 -26.22 0.61 5.21
CA ASN A 454 -27.60 0.75 4.72
C ASN A 454 -28.50 1.58 5.64
N SER A 455 -28.04 1.88 6.87
CA SER A 455 -28.69 2.78 7.82
C SER A 455 -27.66 3.50 8.69
N LEU A 456 -27.97 4.73 9.10
CA LEU A 456 -27.11 5.54 9.98
C LEU A 456 -27.37 5.25 11.47
N ILE A 457 -28.11 4.19 11.80
CA ILE A 457 -28.32 3.72 13.18
C ILE A 457 -26.95 3.46 13.83
N GLY A 458 -26.82 3.87 15.10
CA GLY A 458 -25.58 3.76 15.87
C GLY A 458 -24.80 5.07 16.00
N LEU A 459 -25.17 6.11 15.24
CA LEU A 459 -24.70 7.47 15.54
C LEU A 459 -25.17 7.94 16.92
N PRO A 460 -24.38 8.79 17.61
CA PRO A 460 -24.80 9.47 18.83
C PRO A 460 -26.13 10.19 18.65
N SER A 461 -26.97 10.19 19.69
CA SER A 461 -28.29 10.86 19.64
C SER A 461 -28.20 12.39 19.49
N GLN A 462 -27.04 12.97 19.76
CA GLN A 462 -26.73 14.39 19.57
C GLN A 462 -25.34 14.54 18.94
N LEU A 463 -25.24 15.43 17.95
CA LEU A 463 -23.98 15.79 17.27
C LEU A 463 -23.88 17.32 17.17
N ASN A 464 -23.82 17.97 18.34
CA ASN A 464 -23.96 19.43 18.44
C ASN A 464 -22.83 20.20 17.77
N SER A 465 -21.64 19.62 17.61
CA SER A 465 -20.47 20.28 16.99
C SER A 465 -20.36 20.02 15.49
N LEU A 466 -21.21 19.14 14.92
CA LEU A 466 -21.06 18.67 13.55
C LEU A 466 -21.34 19.80 12.55
N GLN A 467 -20.36 20.10 11.70
CA GLN A 467 -20.40 21.11 10.66
C GLN A 467 -20.47 20.50 9.27
N THR A 468 -19.79 19.37 9.05
CA THR A 468 -19.74 18.68 7.76
C THR A 468 -20.19 17.23 7.89
N LEU A 469 -21.18 16.84 7.08
CA LEU A 469 -21.64 15.46 6.97
C LEU A 469 -21.58 15.00 5.52
N LEU A 470 -20.81 13.93 5.29
CA LEU A 470 -20.63 13.34 3.97
C LEU A 470 -21.07 11.88 4.01
N VAL A 471 -22.13 11.57 3.27
CA VAL A 471 -22.67 10.22 3.16
C VAL A 471 -22.59 9.80 1.69
N VAL A 472 -21.50 9.11 1.36
CA VAL A 472 -21.03 8.95 -0.01
C VAL A 472 -20.78 7.48 -0.34
N ASN A 473 -21.20 7.00 -1.52
CA ASN A 473 -21.00 5.61 -1.95
C ASN A 473 -21.46 4.60 -0.88
N SER A 474 -22.67 4.77 -0.34
CA SER A 474 -23.25 3.88 0.67
C SER A 474 -24.45 3.10 0.12
N ASN A 475 -24.88 2.06 0.83
CA ASN A 475 -26.08 1.29 0.49
C ASN A 475 -27.33 1.79 1.21
N LEU A 476 -27.37 3.08 1.57
CA LEU A 476 -28.48 3.64 2.35
C LEU A 476 -29.82 3.42 1.66
N THR A 477 -30.78 2.92 2.44
CA THR A 477 -32.19 2.83 2.05
C THR A 477 -32.99 4.03 2.55
N SER A 478 -32.55 4.65 3.65
CA SER A 478 -33.03 5.92 4.17
C SER A 478 -31.92 6.64 4.95
N LEU A 479 -32.18 7.88 5.37
CA LEU A 479 -31.31 8.65 6.27
C LEU A 479 -31.61 8.35 7.76
N SER A 480 -32.43 7.33 8.04
CA SER A 480 -32.79 6.94 9.42
C SER A 480 -31.54 6.62 10.24
N GLY A 481 -31.53 7.14 11.46
CA GLY A 481 -30.40 7.05 12.39
C GLY A 481 -29.64 8.37 12.57
N LEU A 482 -29.86 9.36 11.70
CA LEU A 482 -29.41 10.72 11.98
C LEU A 482 -30.10 11.29 13.24
N PRO A 483 -29.39 12.12 14.03
CA PRO A 483 -30.00 12.90 15.11
C PRO A 483 -31.18 13.74 14.63
N ILE A 484 -32.20 13.90 15.48
CA ILE A 484 -33.40 14.69 15.17
C ILE A 484 -33.03 16.15 14.79
N GLY A 485 -31.95 16.67 15.39
CA GLY A 485 -31.41 18.00 15.07
C GLY A 485 -29.89 17.99 14.92
N LEU A 486 -29.40 18.77 13.96
CA LEU A 486 -27.98 19.02 13.72
C LEU A 486 -27.74 20.54 13.70
N PRO A 487 -27.64 21.17 14.89
CA PRO A 487 -27.75 22.62 15.03
C PRO A 487 -26.62 23.40 14.35
N ASN A 488 -25.42 22.82 14.22
CA ASN A 488 -24.26 23.49 13.63
C ASN A 488 -23.88 22.98 12.23
N LEU A 489 -24.69 22.09 11.65
CA LEU A 489 -24.41 21.54 10.33
C LEU A 489 -24.42 22.65 9.28
N ASP A 490 -23.33 22.78 8.54
CA ASP A 490 -23.11 23.80 7.51
C ASP A 490 -23.19 23.19 6.10
N TYR A 491 -22.59 22.00 5.94
CA TYR A 491 -22.52 21.27 4.67
C TYR A 491 -22.99 19.82 4.82
N PHE A 492 -23.90 19.41 3.93
CA PHE A 492 -24.36 18.02 3.84
C PHE A 492 -24.31 17.53 2.38
N GLU A 493 -23.51 16.48 2.14
CA GLU A 493 -23.47 15.76 0.87
C GLU A 493 -24.07 14.34 1.01
N ILE A 494 -25.05 14.04 0.16
CA ILE A 494 -25.66 12.72 -0.01
C ILE A 494 -25.37 12.28 -1.44
N ARG A 495 -24.35 11.44 -1.62
CA ARG A 495 -23.88 11.06 -2.96
C ARG A 495 -23.77 9.55 -3.16
N SER A 496 -24.16 9.08 -4.34
CA SER A 496 -23.90 7.70 -4.76
C SER A 496 -24.53 6.65 -3.83
N ASN A 497 -25.74 6.90 -3.32
CA ASN A 497 -26.51 5.92 -2.55
C ASN A 497 -27.48 5.17 -3.47
N GLY A 498 -27.11 3.93 -3.82
CA GLY A 498 -27.78 3.14 -4.86
C GLY A 498 -29.20 2.71 -4.52
N PHE A 499 -29.52 2.57 -3.23
CA PHE A 499 -30.79 2.03 -2.73
C PHE A 499 -31.72 3.09 -2.12
N LEU A 500 -31.30 4.35 -2.11
CA LEU A 500 -32.03 5.45 -1.49
C LEU A 500 -33.19 5.87 -2.40
N THR A 501 -34.44 5.66 -1.96
CA THR A 501 -35.65 5.96 -2.75
C THR A 501 -36.27 7.31 -2.43
N ASP A 502 -36.07 7.79 -1.21
CA ASP A 502 -36.47 9.11 -0.71
C ASP A 502 -35.45 9.61 0.34
N LEU A 503 -35.71 10.76 0.96
CA LEU A 503 -34.84 11.37 1.96
C LEU A 503 -35.43 11.24 3.37
N SER A 504 -36.27 10.22 3.61
CA SER A 504 -36.83 9.95 4.93
C SER A 504 -35.72 9.75 5.97
N GLY A 505 -35.91 10.32 7.16
CA GLY A 505 -34.89 10.34 8.21
C GLY A 505 -33.91 11.52 8.11
N PHE A 506 -34.08 12.45 7.16
CA PHE A 506 -33.37 13.73 7.19
C PHE A 506 -33.65 14.45 8.54
N PRO A 507 -32.67 15.14 9.14
CA PRO A 507 -32.85 15.85 10.41
C PRO A 507 -33.96 16.89 10.29
N GLY A 508 -34.95 16.84 11.19
CA GLY A 508 -36.06 17.79 11.22
C GLY A 508 -35.60 19.24 11.46
N GLU A 509 -34.46 19.41 12.15
CA GLU A 509 -33.84 20.71 12.39
C GLU A 509 -32.38 20.73 11.94
N ALA A 510 -32.07 21.52 10.91
CA ALA A 510 -30.71 21.87 10.49
C ALA A 510 -30.60 23.40 10.25
N PRO A 511 -30.75 24.22 11.31
CA PRO A 511 -30.96 25.66 11.18
C PRO A 511 -29.78 26.42 10.57
N ASN A 512 -28.57 25.83 10.61
CA ASN A 512 -27.34 26.43 10.08
C ASN A 512 -26.90 25.89 8.72
N LEU A 513 -27.65 24.96 8.11
CA LEU A 513 -27.26 24.34 6.85
C LEU A 513 -27.20 25.38 5.74
N ARG A 514 -26.00 25.62 5.19
CA ARG A 514 -25.75 26.59 4.11
C ARG A 514 -25.68 25.95 2.74
N SER A 515 -25.21 24.70 2.66
CA SER A 515 -25.10 23.99 1.40
C SER A 515 -25.54 22.53 1.53
N LEU A 516 -26.42 22.12 0.60
CA LEU A 516 -26.95 20.76 0.49
C LEU A 516 -26.66 20.23 -0.92
N SER A 517 -26.04 19.06 -1.02
CA SER A 517 -25.74 18.39 -2.27
C SER A 517 -26.35 16.99 -2.27
N ILE A 518 -27.20 16.69 -3.25
CA ILE A 518 -27.86 15.40 -3.43
C ILE A 518 -27.54 14.92 -4.83
N SER A 519 -26.64 13.96 -4.95
CA SER A 519 -26.12 13.57 -6.26
C SER A 519 -25.93 12.09 -6.49
N SER A 520 -26.07 11.66 -7.74
CA SER A 520 -25.80 10.28 -8.16
C SER A 520 -26.54 9.23 -7.34
N ASN A 521 -27.75 9.49 -6.85
CA ASN A 521 -28.59 8.51 -6.17
C ASN A 521 -29.59 7.93 -7.20
N PRO A 522 -29.26 6.85 -7.92
CA PRO A 522 -29.99 6.43 -9.12
C PRO A 522 -31.42 5.97 -8.82
N SER A 523 -31.69 5.45 -7.62
CA SER A 523 -33.01 4.96 -7.22
C SER A 523 -33.88 6.02 -6.54
N LEU A 524 -33.39 7.25 -6.38
CA LEU A 524 -34.11 8.32 -5.69
C LEU A 524 -35.30 8.78 -6.54
N LEU A 525 -36.52 8.56 -6.04
CA LEU A 525 -37.78 8.83 -6.76
C LEU A 525 -38.39 10.20 -6.39
N THR A 526 -38.07 10.70 -5.21
CA THR A 526 -38.58 11.97 -4.67
C THR A 526 -37.59 12.59 -3.68
N LEU A 527 -37.67 13.90 -3.47
CA LEU A 527 -36.95 14.62 -2.41
C LEU A 527 -37.73 14.61 -1.07
N SER A 528 -38.85 13.88 -1.00
CA SER A 528 -39.66 13.76 0.21
C SER A 528 -38.82 13.28 1.39
N GLY A 529 -39.05 13.88 2.56
CA GLY A 529 -38.24 13.66 3.76
C GLY A 529 -37.40 14.87 4.15
N LEU A 530 -37.07 15.76 3.21
CA LEU A 530 -36.53 17.07 3.54
C LEU A 530 -37.54 17.91 4.36
N PRO A 531 -37.08 18.75 5.30
CA PRO A 531 -37.96 19.62 6.06
C PRO A 531 -38.54 20.71 5.16
N THR A 532 -39.74 21.19 5.51
CA THR A 532 -40.42 22.28 4.79
C THR A 532 -39.55 23.54 4.68
N ARG A 533 -38.73 23.80 5.69
CA ARG A 533 -37.92 25.01 5.82
C ARG A 533 -36.45 24.69 6.08
N LEU A 534 -35.56 25.30 5.28
CA LEU A 534 -34.12 25.34 5.54
C LEU A 534 -33.68 26.81 5.62
N PRO A 535 -33.63 27.39 6.83
CA PRO A 535 -33.64 28.84 7.03
C PRO A 535 -32.31 29.54 6.72
N ARG A 536 -31.23 28.81 6.41
CA ARG A 536 -29.92 29.38 6.05
C ARG A 536 -29.33 28.79 4.77
N LEU A 537 -30.09 27.96 4.05
CA LEU A 537 -29.60 27.32 2.83
C LEU A 537 -29.36 28.38 1.75
N THR A 538 -28.12 28.44 1.27
CA THR A 538 -27.68 29.39 0.23
C THR A 538 -27.38 28.70 -1.09
N GLY A 539 -26.89 27.46 -1.05
CA GLY A 539 -26.63 26.64 -2.24
C GLY A 539 -27.31 25.29 -2.16
N PHE A 540 -27.98 24.88 -3.23
CA PHE A 540 -28.58 23.55 -3.35
C PHE A 540 -28.22 22.92 -4.70
N SER A 541 -27.53 21.78 -4.66
CA SER A 541 -27.20 20.97 -5.83
C SER A 541 -27.98 19.67 -5.85
N ILE A 542 -28.68 19.40 -6.95
CA ILE A 542 -29.42 18.16 -7.22
C ILE A 542 -28.92 17.64 -8.56
N SER A 543 -28.15 16.55 -8.58
CA SER A 543 -27.50 16.13 -9.83
C SER A 543 -27.39 14.62 -10.04
N GLY A 544 -27.74 14.13 -11.23
CA GLY A 544 -27.53 12.72 -11.58
C GLY A 544 -28.38 11.73 -10.77
N ASN A 545 -29.51 12.16 -10.21
CA ASN A 545 -30.46 11.29 -9.51
C ASN A 545 -31.42 10.69 -10.54
N GLY A 546 -31.06 9.54 -11.12
CA GLY A 546 -31.69 8.98 -12.31
C GLY A 546 -33.18 8.61 -12.17
N GLY A 547 -33.63 8.32 -10.95
CA GLY A 547 -35.03 7.99 -10.63
C GLY A 547 -35.96 9.19 -10.46
N LEU A 548 -35.41 10.41 -10.33
CA LEU A 548 -36.22 11.62 -10.18
C LEU A 548 -36.87 11.96 -11.52
N GLY A 549 -38.21 11.94 -11.57
CA GLY A 549 -38.97 12.45 -12.72
C GLY A 549 -39.24 13.96 -12.63
N ASN A 550 -39.23 14.53 -11.42
CA ASN A 550 -39.39 15.95 -11.12
C ASN A 550 -38.74 16.27 -9.77
N LEU A 551 -39.01 17.46 -9.21
CA LEU A 551 -38.45 17.94 -7.94
C LEU A 551 -39.46 17.86 -6.79
N SER A 552 -40.42 16.93 -6.86
CA SER A 552 -41.39 16.70 -5.78
C SER A 552 -40.69 16.41 -4.44
N GLY A 553 -41.22 17.00 -3.36
CA GLY A 553 -40.63 16.90 -2.02
C GLY A 553 -39.56 17.94 -1.70
N MET A 554 -39.28 18.88 -2.61
CA MET A 554 -38.41 20.03 -2.33
C MET A 554 -38.97 20.87 -1.15
N PRO A 555 -38.10 21.45 -0.31
CA PRO A 555 -38.52 22.43 0.69
C PRO A 555 -39.22 23.63 0.06
N THR A 556 -40.32 24.09 0.67
CA THR A 556 -41.11 25.23 0.18
C THR A 556 -40.67 26.57 0.78
N GLU A 557 -39.92 26.56 1.88
CA GLU A 557 -39.42 27.76 2.56
C GLU A 557 -37.89 27.82 2.52
N LEU A 558 -37.35 28.49 1.49
CA LEU A 558 -35.91 28.64 1.23
C LEU A 558 -35.50 30.13 1.18
N PRO A 559 -35.60 30.88 2.31
CA PRO A 559 -35.51 32.33 2.30
C PRO A 559 -34.14 32.90 1.93
N PHE A 560 -33.07 32.10 1.92
CA PHE A 560 -31.72 32.58 1.58
C PHE A 560 -31.08 31.83 0.40
N LEU A 561 -31.85 31.00 -0.32
CA LEU A 561 -31.31 30.24 -1.44
C LEU A 561 -30.90 31.20 -2.55
N ARG A 562 -29.60 31.18 -2.91
CA ARG A 562 -29.00 32.04 -3.94
C ARG A 562 -28.59 31.27 -5.17
N ASP A 563 -28.09 30.05 -5.00
CA ASP A 563 -27.59 29.21 -6.08
C ASP A 563 -28.33 27.87 -6.10
N LEU A 564 -28.97 27.57 -7.23
CA LEU A 564 -29.65 26.29 -7.48
C LEU A 564 -29.05 25.62 -8.72
N PHE A 565 -28.52 24.42 -8.53
CA PHE A 565 -28.01 23.56 -9.60
C PHE A 565 -28.87 22.31 -9.71
N VAL A 566 -29.44 22.08 -10.89
CA VAL A 566 -30.28 20.91 -11.18
C VAL A 566 -29.78 20.20 -12.43
N SER A 567 -29.50 18.91 -12.30
CA SER A 567 -29.07 18.04 -13.39
C SER A 567 -29.73 16.67 -13.29
N GLY A 568 -30.39 16.19 -14.34
CA GLY A 568 -31.00 14.87 -14.28
C GLY A 568 -31.88 14.52 -15.48
N ASN A 569 -32.65 13.44 -15.34
CA ASN A 569 -33.62 12.98 -16.33
C ASN A 569 -35.04 13.44 -15.94
N LEU A 570 -35.28 14.75 -15.98
CA LEU A 570 -36.53 15.33 -15.46
C LEU A 570 -37.57 15.51 -16.57
N ASN A 571 -38.80 15.05 -16.33
CA ASN A 571 -39.94 15.34 -17.19
C ASN A 571 -40.32 16.83 -17.13
N ASP A 572 -40.26 17.41 -15.93
CA ASP A 572 -40.53 18.81 -15.65
C ASP A 572 -39.81 19.25 -14.35
N LEU A 573 -39.95 20.53 -14.00
CA LEU A 573 -39.36 21.13 -12.80
C LEU A 573 -40.39 21.33 -11.68
N SER A 574 -41.52 20.62 -11.73
CA SER A 574 -42.54 20.71 -10.68
C SER A 574 -41.98 20.27 -9.33
N GLY A 575 -42.43 20.94 -8.26
CA GLY A 575 -41.98 20.70 -6.89
C GLY A 575 -41.16 21.84 -6.29
N LEU A 576 -40.64 22.79 -7.08
CA LEU A 576 -39.89 23.97 -6.61
C LEU A 576 -40.72 25.03 -5.84
N GLY A 577 -42.00 24.75 -5.59
CA GLY A 577 -42.92 25.69 -4.94
C GLY A 577 -43.40 26.81 -5.88
N ASN A 578 -43.91 27.89 -5.31
CA ASN A 578 -44.50 29.00 -6.07
C ASN A 578 -43.50 30.14 -6.36
N SER A 579 -42.51 30.36 -5.49
CA SER A 579 -41.55 31.47 -5.63
C SER A 579 -40.22 31.13 -4.96
N LEU A 580 -39.10 31.52 -5.58
CA LEU A 580 -37.76 31.52 -4.99
C LEU A 580 -37.20 32.95 -5.02
N PRO A 581 -37.63 33.81 -4.08
CA PRO A 581 -37.45 35.26 -4.20
C PRO A 581 -36.00 35.71 -4.09
N ASN A 582 -35.10 34.91 -3.51
CA ASN A 582 -33.70 35.29 -3.31
C ASN A 582 -32.73 34.55 -4.25
N LEU A 583 -33.25 33.74 -5.18
CA LEU A 583 -32.42 32.99 -6.11
C LEU A 583 -31.73 33.94 -7.09
N VAL A 584 -30.40 33.91 -7.12
CA VAL A 584 -29.55 34.77 -7.96
C VAL A 584 -29.07 34.03 -9.20
N LYS A 585 -28.78 32.73 -9.06
CA LYS A 585 -28.29 31.87 -10.13
C LYS A 585 -29.07 30.55 -10.19
N LEU A 586 -29.50 30.21 -11.39
CA LEU A 586 -30.12 28.93 -11.72
C LEU A 586 -29.29 28.25 -12.81
N THR A 587 -28.90 27.00 -12.58
CA THR A 587 -28.25 26.15 -13.58
C THR A 587 -29.03 24.87 -13.78
N LEU A 588 -29.43 24.62 -15.02
CA LEU A 588 -30.19 23.47 -15.47
C LEU A 588 -29.39 22.69 -16.52
N THR A 589 -29.25 21.38 -16.32
CA THR A 589 -28.52 20.49 -17.25
C THR A 589 -29.08 19.06 -17.26
N GLY A 590 -28.61 18.21 -18.17
CA GLY A 590 -29.05 16.82 -18.31
C GLY A 590 -30.21 16.62 -19.30
N ASN A 591 -31.07 15.65 -19.07
CA ASN A 591 -32.17 15.29 -19.96
C ASN A 591 -33.49 15.88 -19.45
N ILE A 592 -33.58 17.21 -19.39
CA ILE A 592 -34.80 17.93 -18.97
C ILE A 592 -35.74 18.06 -20.17
N ASN A 593 -36.97 17.54 -20.08
CA ASN A 593 -37.97 17.59 -21.15
C ASN A 593 -38.72 18.92 -21.23
N SER A 594 -39.02 19.52 -20.09
CA SER A 594 -39.84 20.73 -19.97
C SER A 594 -39.34 21.63 -18.85
N LEU A 595 -39.45 22.94 -19.02
CA LEU A 595 -39.17 23.93 -17.98
C LEU A 595 -40.42 24.21 -17.11
N SER A 596 -41.56 23.60 -17.41
CA SER A 596 -42.80 23.75 -16.64
C SER A 596 -42.58 23.41 -15.17
N GLY A 597 -43.20 24.18 -14.28
CA GLY A 597 -43.04 24.02 -12.84
C GLY A 597 -41.93 24.88 -12.22
N LEU A 598 -41.19 25.66 -13.03
CA LEU A 598 -40.37 26.74 -12.49
C LEU A 598 -41.23 27.76 -11.72
N PRO A 599 -40.78 28.20 -10.52
CA PRO A 599 -41.49 29.18 -9.72
C PRO A 599 -41.25 30.60 -10.25
N GLU A 600 -41.86 31.61 -9.63
CA GLU A 600 -41.45 33.01 -9.84
C GLU A 600 -40.01 33.24 -9.35
N LEU A 601 -39.20 33.94 -10.17
CA LEU A 601 -37.77 34.16 -9.95
C LEU A 601 -37.38 35.66 -10.05
N PRO A 602 -37.91 36.53 -9.17
CA PRO A 602 -37.79 38.00 -9.34
C PRO A 602 -36.35 38.54 -9.25
N ASN A 603 -35.47 37.89 -8.49
CA ASN A 603 -34.08 38.33 -8.27
C ASN A 603 -33.04 37.51 -9.05
N LEU A 604 -33.48 36.66 -9.99
CA LEU A 604 -32.58 35.86 -10.81
C LEU A 604 -31.77 36.75 -11.75
N THR A 605 -30.45 36.74 -11.61
CA THR A 605 -29.53 37.53 -12.45
C THR A 605 -28.84 36.69 -13.51
N THR A 606 -28.64 35.40 -13.23
CA THR A 606 -27.91 34.46 -14.09
C THR A 606 -28.73 33.19 -14.31
N LEU A 607 -29.06 32.90 -15.57
CA LEU A 607 -29.73 31.67 -15.98
C LEU A 607 -28.82 30.85 -16.90
N ASN A 608 -28.51 29.62 -16.52
CA ASN A 608 -27.76 28.68 -17.34
C ASN A 608 -28.65 27.46 -17.66
N ILE A 609 -28.91 27.22 -18.93
CA ILE A 609 -29.55 26.02 -19.46
C ILE A 609 -28.53 25.38 -20.39
N GLU A 610 -27.77 24.43 -19.87
CA GLU A 610 -26.65 23.83 -20.58
C GLU A 610 -26.87 22.35 -20.78
N THR A 611 -26.65 21.84 -21.99
CA THR A 611 -26.75 20.40 -22.29
C THR A 611 -28.09 19.77 -21.89
N ALA A 612 -29.18 20.55 -21.86
CA ALA A 612 -30.56 20.12 -21.66
C ALA A 612 -31.06 19.36 -22.90
N SER A 613 -30.65 18.10 -23.04
CA SER A 613 -30.64 17.40 -24.33
C SER A 613 -32.03 17.10 -24.91
N LEU A 614 -33.07 17.06 -24.07
CA LEU A 614 -34.45 16.77 -24.47
C LEU A 614 -35.30 18.03 -24.66
N LEU A 615 -34.77 19.20 -24.32
CA LEU A 615 -35.49 20.46 -24.39
C LEU A 615 -35.62 20.92 -25.85
N THR A 616 -36.84 21.18 -26.31
CA THR A 616 -37.11 21.60 -27.72
C THR A 616 -37.43 23.09 -27.87
N ASN A 617 -37.91 23.72 -26.80
CA ASN A 617 -38.22 25.14 -26.70
C ASN A 617 -38.08 25.59 -25.23
N LEU A 618 -38.33 26.86 -24.94
CA LEU A 618 -38.21 27.43 -23.60
C LEU A 618 -39.56 27.63 -22.89
N LEU A 619 -40.64 26.97 -23.36
CA LEU A 619 -41.93 27.04 -22.69
C LEU A 619 -41.81 26.50 -21.27
N GLY A 620 -42.45 27.21 -20.33
CA GLY A 620 -42.36 26.93 -18.90
C GLY A 620 -41.41 27.84 -18.13
N LEU A 621 -40.59 28.67 -18.81
CA LEU A 621 -39.94 29.79 -18.14
C LEU A 621 -41.00 30.74 -17.51
N PRO A 622 -40.69 31.39 -16.36
CA PRO A 622 -41.57 32.39 -15.76
C PRO A 622 -41.90 33.51 -16.75
N SER A 623 -43.12 34.05 -16.72
CA SER A 623 -43.57 35.07 -17.68
C SER A 623 -42.75 36.38 -17.63
N GLU A 624 -42.06 36.62 -16.51
CA GLU A 624 -41.18 37.76 -16.30
C GLU A 624 -39.91 37.31 -15.56
N LEU A 625 -38.76 37.88 -15.95
CA LEU A 625 -37.48 37.71 -15.25
C LEU A 625 -36.81 39.08 -15.11
N PRO A 626 -37.32 39.95 -14.22
CA PRO A 626 -37.01 41.38 -14.22
C PRO A 626 -35.55 41.68 -13.89
N SER A 627 -34.88 40.84 -13.10
CA SER A 627 -33.47 41.04 -12.69
C SER A 627 -32.46 40.32 -13.59
N LEU A 628 -32.89 39.61 -14.63
CA LEU A 628 -32.01 38.77 -15.43
C LEU A 628 -31.05 39.63 -16.25
N THR A 629 -29.75 39.42 -16.07
CA THR A 629 -28.69 40.18 -16.78
C THR A 629 -27.89 39.30 -17.74
N SER A 630 -27.77 38.01 -17.43
CA SER A 630 -27.03 37.04 -18.25
C SER A 630 -27.81 35.74 -18.39
N ALA A 631 -27.92 35.24 -19.62
CA ALA A 631 -28.49 33.94 -19.93
C ALA A 631 -27.55 33.13 -20.83
N SER A 632 -27.30 31.87 -20.47
CA SER A 632 -26.52 30.91 -21.24
C SER A 632 -27.40 29.71 -21.57
N ILE A 633 -27.87 29.60 -22.81
CA ILE A 633 -28.67 28.48 -23.31
C ILE A 633 -27.78 27.73 -24.30
N ASN A 634 -26.85 26.94 -23.78
CA ASN A 634 -25.76 26.38 -24.58
C ASN A 634 -25.90 24.86 -24.74
N ARG A 635 -25.48 24.32 -25.88
CA ARG A 635 -25.36 22.86 -26.13
C ARG A 635 -26.67 22.08 -25.95
N ASN A 636 -27.82 22.72 -26.14
CA ASN A 636 -29.14 22.07 -26.08
C ASN A 636 -29.46 21.54 -27.48
N ARG A 637 -28.97 20.33 -27.78
CA ARG A 637 -28.95 19.77 -29.14
C ARG A 637 -30.33 19.71 -29.81
N ASN A 638 -31.40 19.48 -29.05
CA ASN A 638 -32.76 19.35 -29.57
C ASN A 638 -33.57 20.66 -29.56
N LEU A 639 -32.99 21.76 -29.08
CA LEU A 639 -33.66 23.06 -29.06
C LEU A 639 -33.85 23.54 -30.50
N THR A 640 -35.10 23.76 -30.93
CA THR A 640 -35.44 24.19 -32.30
C THR A 640 -35.86 25.66 -32.38
N SER A 641 -36.40 26.21 -31.28
CA SER A 641 -36.83 27.61 -31.16
C SER A 641 -36.53 28.16 -29.77
N LEU A 642 -36.55 29.50 -29.65
CA LEU A 642 -36.50 30.22 -28.37
C LEU A 642 -37.92 30.58 -27.86
N SER A 643 -38.96 29.95 -28.41
CA SER A 643 -40.34 30.19 -27.99
C SER A 643 -40.50 29.83 -26.51
N GLY A 644 -41.17 30.71 -25.76
CA GLY A 644 -41.22 30.65 -24.30
C GLY A 644 -40.22 31.57 -23.59
N LEU A 645 -39.31 32.24 -24.31
CA LEU A 645 -38.61 33.39 -23.74
C LEU A 645 -39.62 34.44 -23.23
N PRO A 646 -39.42 34.99 -22.02
CA PRO A 646 -40.29 36.03 -21.47
C PRO A 646 -40.36 37.26 -22.38
N SER A 647 -41.54 37.86 -22.50
CA SER A 647 -41.73 39.08 -23.29
C SER A 647 -41.09 40.32 -22.64
N ALA A 648 -40.82 40.27 -21.34
CA ALA A 648 -40.18 41.33 -20.58
C ALA A 648 -38.86 40.85 -19.96
N LEU A 649 -37.74 41.22 -20.59
CA LEU A 649 -36.36 40.99 -20.13
C LEU A 649 -35.59 42.32 -20.08
N PRO A 650 -35.99 43.28 -19.21
CA PRO A 650 -35.53 44.66 -19.29
C PRO A 650 -34.04 44.85 -19.02
N ASN A 651 -33.43 43.94 -18.25
CA ASN A 651 -32.03 44.04 -17.81
C ASN A 651 -31.09 43.06 -18.52
N LEU A 652 -31.59 42.26 -19.49
CA LEU A 652 -30.79 41.22 -20.14
C LEU A 652 -29.77 41.84 -21.12
N ILE A 653 -28.49 41.79 -20.75
CA ILE A 653 -27.38 42.38 -21.53
C ILE A 653 -26.55 41.33 -22.27
N SER A 654 -26.56 40.09 -21.80
CA SER A 654 -25.74 38.99 -22.35
C SER A 654 -26.58 37.74 -22.57
N LEU A 655 -26.57 37.23 -23.80
CA LEU A 655 -27.23 35.98 -24.18
C LEU A 655 -26.25 35.10 -24.97
N SER A 656 -25.99 33.90 -24.48
CA SER A 656 -25.26 32.87 -25.20
C SER A 656 -26.20 31.76 -25.64
N LEU A 657 -26.16 31.43 -26.93
CA LEU A 657 -26.88 30.37 -27.63
C LEU A 657 -25.90 29.39 -28.29
N PHE A 658 -24.74 29.19 -27.68
CA PHE A 658 -23.62 28.45 -28.26
C PHE A 658 -23.97 26.95 -28.47
N GLN A 659 -23.71 26.41 -29.67
CA GLN A 659 -23.86 24.98 -30.01
C GLN A 659 -25.27 24.39 -29.81
N ASN A 660 -26.34 25.09 -30.15
CA ASN A 660 -27.69 24.54 -30.25
C ASN A 660 -27.95 24.02 -31.67
N SER A 661 -27.43 22.83 -31.99
CA SER A 661 -27.31 22.32 -33.37
C SER A 661 -28.60 22.22 -34.18
N ASN A 662 -29.79 22.16 -33.55
CA ASN A 662 -31.08 22.10 -34.24
C ASN A 662 -31.86 23.43 -34.23
N LEU A 663 -31.29 24.48 -33.64
CA LEU A 663 -31.93 25.79 -33.49
C LEU A 663 -32.07 26.44 -34.88
N ASN A 664 -33.30 26.52 -35.36
CA ASN A 664 -33.64 27.03 -36.71
C ASN A 664 -34.60 28.22 -36.68
N SER A 665 -35.06 28.61 -35.49
CA SER A 665 -35.95 29.76 -35.28
C SER A 665 -35.41 30.65 -34.16
N LEU A 666 -35.44 31.97 -34.41
CA LEU A 666 -35.17 33.02 -33.42
C LEU A 666 -36.45 33.62 -32.83
N GLU A 667 -37.60 32.97 -33.08
CA GLU A 667 -38.87 33.33 -32.47
C GLU A 667 -38.73 33.41 -30.95
N GLY A 668 -39.14 34.55 -30.37
CA GLY A 668 -38.93 34.89 -28.95
C GLY A 668 -37.80 35.91 -28.72
N LEU A 669 -36.80 36.00 -29.59
CA LEU A 669 -35.67 36.93 -29.42
C LEU A 669 -36.02 38.40 -29.70
N SER A 670 -37.05 38.65 -30.53
CA SER A 670 -37.55 40.00 -30.84
C SER A 670 -38.02 40.79 -29.61
N GLN A 671 -38.20 40.12 -28.48
CA GLN A 671 -38.64 40.68 -27.20
C GLN A 671 -37.49 41.22 -26.33
N VAL A 672 -36.23 41.17 -26.80
CA VAL A 672 -35.03 41.56 -26.02
C VAL A 672 -34.20 42.65 -26.72
N PRO A 673 -34.72 43.88 -26.88
CA PRO A 673 -34.05 44.92 -27.68
C PRO A 673 -32.77 45.47 -27.04
N GLN A 674 -32.56 45.27 -25.73
CA GLN A 674 -31.44 45.84 -24.97
C GLN A 674 -30.16 44.99 -24.97
N LEU A 675 -30.14 43.90 -25.73
CA LEU A 675 -29.04 42.95 -25.73
C LEU A 675 -27.74 43.60 -26.25
N ASN A 676 -26.66 43.54 -25.46
CA ASN A 676 -25.34 44.03 -25.84
C ASN A 676 -24.49 42.94 -26.49
N THR A 677 -24.57 41.73 -25.94
CA THR A 677 -23.75 40.59 -26.35
C THR A 677 -24.65 39.42 -26.70
N LEU A 678 -24.52 38.91 -27.93
CA LEU A 678 -25.21 37.72 -28.42
C LEU A 678 -24.18 36.75 -29.02
N ASN A 679 -24.00 35.59 -28.40
CA ASN A 679 -23.18 34.52 -28.97
C ASN A 679 -24.09 33.44 -29.58
N VAL A 680 -24.11 33.32 -30.90
CA VAL A 680 -24.93 32.35 -31.65
C VAL A 680 -24.10 31.32 -32.41
N PHE A 681 -22.79 31.28 -32.19
CA PHE A 681 -21.90 30.38 -32.92
C PHE A 681 -21.73 29.05 -32.18
N PRO A 682 -21.54 27.91 -32.87
CA PRO A 682 -22.04 27.59 -34.21
C PRO A 682 -23.50 27.08 -34.13
N ASN A 683 -24.40 27.66 -34.94
CA ASN A 683 -25.79 27.21 -35.14
C ASN A 683 -26.16 27.27 -36.63
N LEU A 684 -25.68 26.31 -37.43
CA LEU A 684 -25.88 26.31 -38.89
C LEU A 684 -27.37 26.43 -39.34
N PRO A 685 -28.36 25.83 -38.66
CA PRO A 685 -29.75 25.97 -39.10
C PRO A 685 -30.35 27.36 -38.93
N LEU A 686 -29.66 28.31 -38.26
CA LEU A 686 -30.07 29.71 -38.21
C LEU A 686 -29.77 30.48 -39.50
N CYS A 687 -28.96 29.92 -40.42
CA CYS A 687 -28.56 30.62 -41.64
C CYS A 687 -29.70 31.16 -42.51
N PRO A 688 -30.82 30.44 -42.72
CA PRO A 688 -31.96 30.95 -43.47
C PRO A 688 -32.70 32.10 -42.79
N VAL A 689 -32.53 32.29 -41.48
CA VAL A 689 -33.24 33.30 -40.67
C VAL A 689 -32.31 34.34 -40.05
N LYS A 690 -31.02 34.34 -40.42
CA LYS A 690 -30.00 35.22 -39.82
C LYS A 690 -30.37 36.71 -39.94
N ASP A 691 -31.04 37.10 -41.01
CA ASP A 691 -31.45 38.48 -41.29
C ASP A 691 -32.52 39.00 -40.30
N GLN A 692 -33.07 38.13 -39.44
CA GLN A 692 -33.92 38.52 -38.31
C GLN A 692 -33.11 39.10 -37.13
N LEU A 693 -31.78 38.94 -37.11
CA LEU A 693 -30.90 39.52 -36.10
C LEU A 693 -30.55 40.98 -36.43
N PRO A 694 -30.37 41.83 -35.39
CA PRO A 694 -29.72 43.12 -35.55
C PRO A 694 -28.36 43.01 -36.25
N GLU A 695 -28.05 43.98 -37.11
CA GLU A 695 -26.82 43.99 -37.94
C GLU A 695 -25.54 43.78 -37.11
N LYS A 696 -25.49 44.37 -35.91
CA LYS A 696 -24.38 44.23 -34.95
C LYS A 696 -24.10 42.78 -34.49
N PHE A 697 -24.99 41.83 -34.77
CA PHE A 697 -24.86 40.42 -34.40
C PHE A 697 -24.72 39.48 -35.60
N LEU A 698 -24.85 39.98 -36.84
CA LEU A 698 -24.77 39.15 -38.05
C LEU A 698 -23.37 38.55 -38.26
N GLU A 699 -22.31 39.25 -37.84
CA GLU A 699 -20.92 38.74 -37.90
C GLU A 699 -20.70 37.47 -37.06
N GLY A 700 -21.57 37.20 -36.09
CA GLY A 700 -21.49 36.03 -35.21
C GLY A 700 -22.01 34.72 -35.83
N ILE A 701 -22.66 34.76 -37.00
CA ILE A 701 -23.16 33.55 -37.70
C ILE A 701 -22.35 33.32 -38.98
N SER A 702 -21.45 32.34 -38.93
CA SER A 702 -20.76 31.84 -40.13
C SER A 702 -21.68 30.88 -40.88
N CYS A 703 -22.27 31.35 -41.98
CA CYS A 703 -23.07 30.52 -42.89
C CYS A 703 -22.24 30.07 -44.10
N PRO A 704 -22.28 28.77 -44.45
CA PRO A 704 -21.65 28.25 -45.65
C PRO A 704 -22.33 28.72 -46.95
#